data_AF-A0A1I6PQV4-F1
#
_entry.id   AF-A0A1I6PQV4-F1
#
_cell.length_a   1.000
_cell.length_b   1.000
_cell.length_c   1.000
_cell.angle_alpha   90.00
_cell.angle_beta   90.00
_cell.angle_gamma   90.00
#
_symmetry.space_group_name_H-M   'P 1'
#
loop_
_entity.id
_entity.type
_entity.pdbx_description
1 polymer ?
#
loop_
_entity_poly.entity_id
_entity_poly.type
_entity_poly.pdbx_seq_one_letter_code
_entity_poly.pdbx_strand_id
1 'polypeptide(L)'
;MDDTTPEDAPAVAVIGVAARLPGASDVDEFWANLASGRESVRAVDDEEFLAAGGDPRDLDDPALVRMASTVDGMDRFDSGFFGYSPAEAAVVDPQQRLLLETAYHALEDAGLPEPDGELTTGVYAGAGDSRYYPAHVYPRFAGQPGSVELVHSATANSLGTLATRISYELGLTGPSSSVQTACSTALVAVHTACQDLLEFRCDTALAGAASLNPSAALGYRHVPDGPFSPDGHCRAFAADAAGTSSGDGVGVVVLKRLEDALADGDRIRAVIRGTAINNDGRRKVGFTAPSSAGQTEVVLAAQAQADVDARTIGLVESHGTATRIGDPIEVAALTEAFRESTEDTGFCALGSVKTNIGHLGAAAGIAGFIKAVLSLEHRQIPPNLHFTEPNPLIDFPSGPFRVPTELEPWPDPGHPRRAAVSAFGIGGTNAHVILEEAPPQQDSPRPDCSGRQVLPLSARTAGAIRGQAEALARHLENHPGLRLDDVAHSLRVDRPAFPHRLAVSASSTEEAVAALRAAGPAGHATGEDEPRIAFLLPGGGTQYVGMGAELHRDDEVYRDAVDRCAAILRPVLGEDIRTALFEHAEPGSPSAMLALVVTEYALATTLMESGVVPDALIGHSLGEYTAACLAGTLELDEMLPLVAERLRLIVSAGGATVGVAAPAEDLRELLDDRLSLAAINGPEACTVAGDEEAVVRLEAELTRRDVPFRRLRVAGAAHSHLLDPVVGDFTAQLRGVTRRAPRLPYVSNVTGTWAGPEVTGEQHWIDHFRRTVRFADGIATLCEDDPVLVEIGPGDGLTKLARARFPEARAVTTMRHAKAQQPDGRVLADALGRLWSHGVTSALPEVAGEPRRVRLPGYAFERHRHWIDAPGARTGGEQVEVVEETRAPRPHLATPHRAPGTDRERAVARVWEETLGIDGIGLDDNLFDLGGDSMRAVLLAGRLRQAGLLDVPAAALLSAPTIAGALAADGPSPTGLAPLLTLRAEGSRTPLFCVHPGAGVAWRYTGLLPQLGADQPVHGIQAFGLDGTRPPAADAAEMTRSYVDLVREVQLHGPYRLLGWSYGGFVAHAMACALQADGEEVELLAMLDAPLPEGLPYTAEGIERQVAGLLGRVAGLSGAEDVSEVLDRISALPAGESPVTREQATSIAEVMRNSLRIAPQFAPGEFDGDALFFTATEDVPGATDDFALAPDKAAHWSKHVTGSLHDHPIPCNHYEMTEPGPIAQIAETLRTALG
;
A
#
# COMPACT_ATOMS: atom_id res chain seq x y z
N MET A 1 -25.87 41.31 -5.88
CA MET A 1 -25.21 41.07 -7.18
C MET A 1 -23.82 41.60 -6.99
N ASP A 2 -23.00 40.77 -6.35
CA ASP A 2 -21.58 41.02 -6.21
C ASP A 2 -20.90 40.73 -7.54
N ASP A 3 -19.87 41.49 -7.81
CA ASP A 3 -19.10 41.59 -9.05
C ASP A 3 -18.08 40.43 -9.12
N THR A 4 -18.56 39.18 -9.18
CA THR A 4 -17.71 38.01 -9.45
C THR A 4 -17.42 37.96 -10.94
N THR A 5 -16.14 38.02 -11.31
CA THR A 5 -15.72 37.79 -12.69
C THR A 5 -16.06 36.36 -13.13
N PRO A 6 -16.23 36.06 -14.43
CA PRO A 6 -16.52 34.70 -14.92
C PRO A 6 -15.48 33.63 -14.48
N GLU A 7 -14.31 34.05 -14.01
CA GLU A 7 -13.26 33.20 -13.45
C GLU A 7 -13.56 32.71 -12.01
N ASP A 8 -14.54 33.28 -11.30
CA ASP A 8 -14.87 32.97 -9.90
C ASP A 8 -16.06 31.98 -9.73
N ALA A 9 -16.62 31.44 -10.82
CA ALA A 9 -17.74 30.50 -10.74
C ALA A 9 -17.25 29.12 -10.22
N PRO A 10 -17.99 28.45 -9.30
CA PRO A 10 -17.59 27.15 -8.77
C PRO A 10 -17.47 26.11 -9.89
N ALA A 11 -16.30 25.47 -9.99
CA ALA A 11 -15.98 24.51 -11.05
C ALA A 11 -15.26 23.29 -10.49
N VAL A 12 -15.28 22.18 -11.25
CA VAL A 12 -14.68 20.91 -10.85
C VAL A 12 -13.57 20.54 -11.83
N ALA A 13 -12.36 20.31 -11.33
CA ALA A 13 -11.23 19.81 -12.11
C ALA A 13 -11.33 18.30 -12.30
N VAL A 14 -10.97 17.85 -13.51
CA VAL A 14 -10.65 16.45 -13.79
C VAL A 14 -9.15 16.28 -13.57
N ILE A 15 -8.76 15.56 -12.52
CA ILE A 15 -7.35 15.42 -12.12
C ILE A 15 -6.76 14.03 -12.46
N GLY A 16 -7.61 13.03 -12.68
CA GLY A 16 -7.19 11.69 -13.10
C GLY A 16 -8.20 11.02 -14.03
N VAL A 17 -7.72 10.19 -14.96
CA VAL A 17 -8.57 9.37 -15.85
C VAL A 17 -7.90 8.03 -16.12
N ALA A 18 -8.68 6.96 -16.05
CA ALA A 18 -8.31 5.66 -16.60
C ALA A 18 -9.47 5.03 -17.37
N ALA A 19 -9.15 4.24 -18.40
CA ALA A 19 -10.14 3.53 -19.19
C ALA A 19 -9.56 2.26 -19.78
N ARG A 20 -10.42 1.25 -19.96
CA ARG A 20 -10.16 0.08 -20.80
C ARG A 20 -11.29 -0.02 -21.82
N LEU A 21 -10.92 0.14 -23.09
CA LEU A 21 -11.86 0.30 -24.20
C LEU A 21 -11.50 -0.67 -25.33
N PRO A 22 -12.41 -0.96 -26.27
CA PRO A 22 -12.12 -1.88 -27.37
C PRO A 22 -10.91 -1.42 -28.19
N GLY A 23 -9.91 -2.30 -28.31
CA GLY A 23 -8.64 -2.00 -29.00
C GLY A 23 -7.71 -1.03 -28.28
N ALA A 24 -7.98 -0.67 -27.03
CA ALA A 24 -7.16 0.23 -26.22
C ALA A 24 -7.11 -0.21 -24.75
N SER A 25 -5.91 -0.56 -24.28
CA SER A 25 -5.69 -0.97 -22.90
C SER A 25 -5.60 0.21 -21.91
N ASP A 26 -5.36 1.41 -22.42
CA ASP A 26 -5.30 2.67 -21.67
C ASP A 26 -5.79 3.87 -22.52
N VAL A 27 -5.76 5.08 -21.94
CA VAL A 27 -6.23 6.30 -22.60
C VAL A 27 -5.28 6.82 -23.71
N ASP A 28 -4.00 6.43 -23.71
CA ASP A 28 -3.04 6.82 -24.76
C ASP A 28 -3.29 6.03 -26.03
N GLU A 29 -3.44 4.71 -25.90
CA GLU A 29 -3.84 3.85 -27.01
C GLU A 29 -5.23 4.26 -27.53
N PHE A 30 -6.14 4.65 -26.64
CA PHE A 30 -7.45 5.14 -27.03
C PHE A 30 -7.35 6.43 -27.84
N TRP A 31 -6.55 7.41 -27.41
CA TRP A 31 -6.31 8.62 -28.20
C TRP A 31 -5.67 8.30 -29.55
N ALA A 32 -4.64 7.44 -29.59
CA ALA A 32 -3.99 7.04 -30.85
C ALA A 32 -4.99 6.39 -31.82
N ASN A 33 -5.92 5.58 -31.31
CA ASN A 33 -7.00 4.99 -32.10
C ASN A 33 -7.95 6.05 -32.65
N LEU A 34 -8.39 7.00 -31.81
CA LEU A 34 -9.27 8.10 -32.23
C LEU A 34 -8.60 8.98 -33.27
N ALA A 35 -7.37 9.42 -33.02
CA ALA A 35 -6.60 10.31 -33.88
C ALA A 35 -6.30 9.68 -35.25
N SER A 36 -6.10 8.36 -35.30
CA SER A 36 -5.90 7.61 -36.54
C SER A 36 -7.20 7.20 -37.25
N GLY A 37 -8.37 7.51 -36.68
CA GLY A 37 -9.66 7.11 -37.24
C GLY A 37 -9.89 5.61 -37.25
N ARG A 38 -9.36 4.89 -36.25
CA ARG A 38 -9.51 3.44 -36.13
C ARG A 38 -10.89 3.04 -35.62
N GLU A 39 -11.49 2.04 -36.26
CA GLU A 39 -12.67 1.33 -35.77
C GLU A 39 -12.22 0.04 -35.06
N SER A 40 -12.69 -0.16 -33.83
CA SER A 40 -12.42 -1.35 -33.00
C SER A 40 -13.54 -2.40 -33.11
N VAL A 41 -14.68 -2.05 -33.70
CA VAL A 41 -15.74 -3.01 -34.00
C VAL A 41 -15.26 -3.93 -35.12
N ARG A 42 -15.30 -5.25 -34.88
CA ARG A 42 -14.81 -6.26 -35.83
C ARG A 42 -15.81 -7.38 -36.04
N ALA A 43 -15.67 -8.08 -37.16
CA ALA A 43 -16.39 -9.33 -37.38
C ALA A 43 -15.91 -10.43 -36.42
N VAL A 44 -16.83 -11.31 -36.05
CA VAL A 44 -16.57 -12.54 -35.28
C VAL A 44 -16.59 -13.71 -36.25
N ASP A 45 -15.50 -14.49 -36.27
CA ASP A 45 -15.42 -15.63 -37.17
C ASP A 45 -16.24 -16.85 -36.68
N ASP A 46 -16.30 -17.90 -37.49
CA ASP A 46 -17.06 -19.11 -37.17
C ASP A 46 -16.51 -19.85 -35.95
N GLU A 47 -15.19 -19.82 -35.74
CA GLU A 47 -14.54 -20.50 -34.62
C GLU A 47 -14.83 -19.77 -33.30
N GLU A 48 -14.68 -18.45 -33.28
CA GLU A 48 -15.00 -17.59 -32.14
C GLU A 48 -16.48 -17.68 -31.75
N PHE A 49 -17.38 -17.65 -32.73
CA PHE A 49 -18.82 -17.78 -32.50
C PHE A 49 -19.17 -19.14 -31.86
N LEU A 50 -18.59 -20.23 -32.39
CA LEU A 50 -18.83 -21.58 -31.86
C LEU A 50 -18.20 -21.77 -30.47
N ALA A 51 -17.01 -21.22 -30.23
CA ALA A 51 -16.35 -21.23 -28.92
C ALA A 51 -17.15 -20.47 -27.86
N ALA A 52 -17.83 -19.39 -28.24
CA ALA A 52 -18.74 -18.63 -27.37
C ALA A 52 -20.07 -19.34 -27.07
N GLY A 53 -20.30 -20.54 -27.62
CA GLY A 53 -21.51 -21.34 -27.42
C GLY A 53 -22.58 -21.15 -28.50
N GLY A 54 -22.21 -20.56 -29.64
CA GLY A 54 -23.11 -20.38 -30.78
C GLY A 54 -23.59 -21.72 -31.37
N ASP A 55 -24.83 -21.74 -31.88
CA ASP A 55 -25.37 -22.92 -32.55
C ASP A 55 -24.82 -22.99 -34.00
N PRO A 56 -24.18 -24.09 -34.43
CA PRO A 56 -23.72 -24.23 -35.82
C PRO A 56 -24.80 -24.00 -36.87
N ARG A 57 -26.08 -24.20 -36.53
CA ARG A 57 -27.22 -23.95 -37.43
C ARG A 57 -27.45 -22.47 -37.72
N ASP A 58 -26.94 -21.58 -36.88
CA ASP A 58 -27.11 -20.14 -37.00
C ASP A 58 -26.04 -19.48 -37.88
N LEU A 59 -24.96 -20.19 -38.24
CA LEU A 59 -23.88 -19.67 -39.08
C LEU A 59 -24.36 -19.22 -40.47
N ASP A 60 -25.39 -19.88 -40.99
CA ASP A 60 -26.00 -19.58 -42.30
C ASP A 60 -27.18 -18.60 -42.21
N ASP A 61 -27.53 -18.09 -41.02
CA ASP A 61 -28.67 -17.20 -40.85
C ASP A 61 -28.34 -15.75 -41.27
N PRO A 62 -28.93 -15.21 -42.36
CA PRO A 62 -28.63 -13.87 -42.83
C PRO A 62 -29.11 -12.75 -41.90
N ALA A 63 -29.96 -13.06 -40.90
CA ALA A 63 -30.39 -12.08 -39.91
C ALA A 63 -29.41 -11.98 -38.72
N LEU A 64 -28.47 -12.92 -38.58
CA LEU A 64 -27.47 -12.90 -37.51
C LEU A 64 -26.30 -11.99 -37.89
N VAL A 65 -26.14 -10.90 -37.14
CA VAL A 65 -25.02 -9.97 -37.26
C VAL A 65 -23.97 -10.34 -36.23
N ARG A 66 -22.82 -10.83 -36.70
CA ARG A 66 -21.69 -11.30 -35.87
C ARG A 66 -20.58 -10.25 -35.83
N MET A 67 -20.81 -9.20 -35.05
CA MET A 67 -19.84 -8.14 -34.79
C MET A 67 -19.60 -8.00 -33.29
N ALA A 68 -18.35 -7.79 -32.91
CA ALA A 68 -17.92 -7.63 -31.52
C ALA A 68 -17.04 -6.39 -31.37
N SER A 69 -17.20 -5.71 -30.24
CA SER A 69 -16.37 -4.61 -29.79
C SER A 69 -16.13 -4.81 -28.30
N THR A 70 -15.09 -5.56 -27.97
CA THR A 70 -14.86 -6.09 -26.62
C THR A 70 -13.59 -5.52 -26.00
N VAL A 71 -13.57 -5.45 -24.67
CA VAL A 71 -12.33 -5.23 -23.93
C VAL A 71 -11.54 -6.53 -23.85
N ASP A 72 -10.22 -6.46 -23.98
CA ASP A 72 -9.37 -7.64 -23.89
C ASP A 72 -9.19 -8.10 -22.45
N GLY A 73 -9.16 -9.42 -22.23
CA GLY A 73 -8.88 -10.01 -20.92
C GLY A 73 -9.92 -9.70 -19.84
N MET A 74 -11.21 -9.67 -20.18
CA MET A 74 -12.29 -9.53 -19.19
C MET A 74 -12.32 -10.64 -18.14
N ASP A 75 -11.70 -11.78 -18.46
CA ASP A 75 -11.54 -12.91 -17.57
C ASP A 75 -10.29 -12.79 -16.68
N ARG A 76 -9.48 -11.74 -16.84
CA ARG A 76 -8.22 -11.56 -16.12
C ARG A 76 -8.29 -10.45 -15.07
N PHE A 77 -7.73 -10.71 -13.89
CA PHE A 77 -7.71 -9.80 -12.75
C PHE A 77 -6.53 -10.11 -11.83
N ASP A 78 -5.95 -9.11 -11.17
CA ASP A 78 -4.91 -9.32 -10.14
C ASP A 78 -5.57 -9.46 -8.77
N SER A 79 -6.02 -10.69 -8.46
CA SER A 79 -6.75 -10.94 -7.22
C SER A 79 -5.88 -10.72 -5.97
N GLY A 80 -4.58 -11.02 -6.06
CA GLY A 80 -3.64 -10.89 -4.95
C GLY A 80 -3.40 -9.43 -4.54
N PHE A 81 -3.33 -8.52 -5.51
CA PHE A 81 -3.21 -7.09 -5.24
C PHE A 81 -4.34 -6.55 -4.35
N PHE A 82 -5.57 -6.98 -4.60
CA PHE A 82 -6.79 -6.57 -3.89
C PHE A 82 -7.23 -7.56 -2.79
N GLY A 83 -6.38 -8.50 -2.36
CA GLY A 83 -6.69 -9.41 -1.25
C GLY A 83 -7.74 -10.50 -1.54
N TYR A 84 -8.11 -10.73 -2.80
CA TYR A 84 -9.06 -11.77 -3.21
C TYR A 84 -8.38 -13.15 -3.36
N SER A 85 -9.03 -14.19 -2.85
CA SER A 85 -8.68 -15.56 -3.22
C SER A 85 -9.12 -15.87 -4.67
N PRO A 86 -8.43 -16.77 -5.41
CA PRO A 86 -8.79 -17.07 -6.80
C PRO A 86 -10.23 -17.53 -7.00
N ALA A 87 -10.78 -18.28 -6.02
CA ALA A 87 -12.16 -18.76 -6.04
C ALA A 87 -13.19 -17.64 -5.85
N GLU A 88 -12.87 -16.64 -5.03
CA GLU A 88 -13.72 -15.47 -4.83
C GLU A 88 -13.75 -14.61 -6.09
N ALA A 89 -12.57 -14.26 -6.61
CA ALA A 89 -12.43 -13.45 -7.81
C ALA A 89 -13.13 -14.06 -9.04
N ALA A 90 -13.22 -15.40 -9.13
CA ALA A 90 -13.94 -16.08 -10.20
C ALA A 90 -15.47 -15.88 -10.14
N VAL A 91 -16.02 -15.66 -8.95
CA VAL A 91 -17.47 -15.43 -8.74
C VAL A 91 -17.84 -13.97 -9.00
N VAL A 92 -16.94 -13.03 -8.72
CA VAL A 92 -17.18 -11.58 -8.89
C VAL A 92 -17.39 -11.23 -10.36
N ASP A 93 -18.43 -10.42 -10.63
CA ASP A 93 -18.72 -9.94 -11.98
C ASP A 93 -17.46 -9.25 -12.57
N PRO A 94 -17.02 -9.60 -13.79
CA PRO A 94 -15.89 -8.93 -14.46
C PRO A 94 -16.07 -7.40 -14.52
N GLN A 95 -17.30 -6.88 -14.53
CA GLN A 95 -17.57 -5.44 -14.45
C GLN A 95 -17.03 -4.84 -13.14
N GLN A 96 -17.19 -5.49 -11.98
CA GLN A 96 -16.68 -4.96 -10.71
C GLN A 96 -15.15 -5.04 -10.67
N ARG A 97 -14.58 -6.15 -11.15
CA ARG A 97 -13.13 -6.39 -11.19
C ARG A 97 -12.40 -5.34 -12.03
N LEU A 98 -12.84 -5.14 -13.28
CA LEU A 98 -12.21 -4.17 -14.17
C LEU A 98 -12.47 -2.73 -13.69
N LEU A 99 -13.64 -2.43 -13.11
CA LEU A 99 -13.91 -1.11 -12.56
C LEU A 99 -13.02 -0.79 -11.36
N LEU A 100 -12.70 -1.79 -10.51
CA LEU A 100 -11.78 -1.66 -9.39
C LEU A 100 -10.34 -1.37 -9.85
N GLU A 101 -9.81 -2.15 -10.80
CA GLU A 101 -8.49 -1.88 -11.40
C GLU A 101 -8.45 -0.47 -12.04
N THR A 102 -9.51 -0.10 -12.76
CA THR A 102 -9.59 1.20 -13.44
C THR A 102 -9.71 2.35 -12.44
N ALA A 103 -10.42 2.17 -11.32
CA ALA A 103 -10.49 3.17 -10.26
C ALA A 103 -9.11 3.40 -9.61
N TYR A 104 -8.38 2.32 -9.32
CA TYR A 104 -7.01 2.42 -8.81
C TYR A 104 -6.08 3.15 -9.80
N HIS A 105 -6.13 2.79 -11.10
CA HIS A 105 -5.35 3.51 -12.13
C HIS A 105 -5.75 4.99 -12.28
N ALA A 106 -7.03 5.33 -12.09
CA ALA A 106 -7.47 6.73 -12.15
C ALA A 106 -6.92 7.54 -10.96
N LEU A 107 -6.88 6.93 -9.76
CA LEU A 107 -6.24 7.52 -8.57
C LEU A 107 -4.72 7.68 -8.76
N GLU A 108 -4.05 6.69 -9.36
CA GLU A 108 -2.63 6.84 -9.74
C GLU A 108 -2.42 7.95 -10.78
N ASP A 109 -3.31 8.09 -11.78
CA ASP A 109 -3.21 9.19 -12.77
C ASP A 109 -3.39 10.57 -12.11
N ALA A 110 -4.14 10.64 -11.00
CA ALA A 110 -4.34 11.83 -10.18
C ALA A 110 -3.22 12.10 -9.16
N GLY A 111 -2.30 11.15 -8.93
CA GLY A 111 -1.27 11.24 -7.88
C GLY A 111 -1.80 10.98 -6.46
N LEU A 112 -2.91 10.25 -6.32
CA LEU A 112 -3.58 9.93 -5.05
C LEU A 112 -3.77 8.41 -4.83
N PRO A 113 -2.72 7.57 -4.97
CA PRO A 113 -2.88 6.11 -5.00
C PRO A 113 -3.22 5.46 -3.65
N GLU A 114 -2.91 6.09 -2.51
CA GLU A 114 -3.25 5.61 -1.18
C GLU A 114 -3.89 6.74 -0.35
N PRO A 115 -5.01 6.50 0.34
CA PRO A 115 -5.58 7.49 1.24
C PRO A 115 -4.66 7.65 2.47
N ASP A 116 -4.19 8.87 2.71
CA ASP A 116 -3.44 9.26 3.91
C ASP A 116 -4.32 9.32 5.18
N GLY A 117 -5.62 9.07 5.03
CA GLY A 117 -6.63 9.15 6.09
C GLY A 117 -7.16 10.56 6.33
N GLU A 118 -6.58 11.58 5.69
CA GLU A 118 -7.00 12.98 5.83
C GLU A 118 -8.07 13.38 4.80
N LEU A 119 -7.99 12.84 3.57
CA LEU A 119 -8.92 13.17 2.49
C LEU A 119 -10.17 12.28 2.46
N THR A 120 -11.34 12.90 2.33
CA THR A 120 -12.61 12.18 2.12
C THR A 120 -12.87 11.98 0.63
N THR A 121 -12.72 10.74 0.14
CA THR A 121 -12.95 10.41 -1.29
C THR A 121 -14.33 9.77 -1.50
N GLY A 122 -15.21 10.42 -2.26
CA GLY A 122 -16.50 9.86 -2.69
C GLY A 122 -16.39 8.92 -3.89
N VAL A 123 -17.33 7.98 -4.04
CA VAL A 123 -17.36 6.99 -5.13
C VAL A 123 -18.76 6.91 -5.76
N TYR A 124 -18.85 7.26 -7.05
CA TYR A 124 -20.08 7.25 -7.83
C TYR A 124 -19.87 6.34 -9.04
N ALA A 125 -20.35 5.11 -8.93
CA ALA A 125 -20.09 4.06 -9.90
C ALA A 125 -21.39 3.54 -10.51
N GLY A 126 -21.36 3.13 -11.77
CA GLY A 126 -22.50 2.43 -12.39
C GLY A 126 -22.04 1.28 -13.25
N ALA A 127 -22.94 0.33 -13.52
CA ALA A 127 -22.65 -0.70 -14.52
C ALA A 127 -23.91 -1.14 -15.27
N GLY A 128 -23.75 -1.90 -16.35
CA GLY A 128 -24.85 -2.64 -16.96
C GLY A 128 -25.28 -3.83 -16.10
N ASP A 129 -26.51 -4.32 -16.30
CA ASP A 129 -26.97 -5.54 -15.61
C ASP A 129 -25.96 -6.69 -15.79
N SER A 130 -25.70 -7.44 -14.72
CA SER A 130 -24.78 -8.56 -14.77
C SER A 130 -25.29 -9.63 -15.73
N ARG A 131 -24.58 -9.80 -16.85
CA ARG A 131 -24.80 -10.92 -17.79
C ARG A 131 -24.00 -12.15 -17.39
N TYR A 132 -22.93 -11.95 -16.63
CA TYR A 132 -22.09 -13.01 -16.11
C TYR A 132 -22.82 -13.85 -15.05
N TYR A 133 -23.49 -13.21 -14.09
CA TYR A 133 -24.20 -13.91 -13.03
C TYR A 133 -25.22 -14.95 -13.53
N PRO A 134 -26.24 -14.60 -14.33
CA PRO A 134 -27.26 -15.57 -14.75
C PRO A 134 -26.73 -16.66 -15.70
N ALA A 135 -25.73 -16.35 -16.52
CA ALA A 135 -25.23 -17.29 -17.53
C ALA A 135 -24.11 -18.22 -17.02
N HIS A 136 -23.27 -17.72 -16.11
CA HIS A 136 -22.07 -18.43 -15.64
C HIS A 136 -22.19 -18.85 -14.18
N VAL A 137 -22.56 -17.92 -13.28
CA VAL A 137 -22.46 -18.12 -11.83
C VAL A 137 -23.69 -18.84 -11.27
N TYR A 138 -24.89 -18.29 -11.47
CA TYR A 138 -26.15 -18.79 -10.93
C TYR A 138 -26.43 -20.27 -11.25
N PRO A 139 -26.17 -20.80 -12.48
CA PRO A 139 -26.42 -22.20 -12.78
C PRO A 139 -25.68 -23.19 -11.88
N ARG A 140 -24.53 -22.81 -11.30
CA ARG A 140 -23.78 -23.66 -10.34
C ARG A 140 -24.47 -23.77 -8.98
N PHE A 141 -25.26 -22.76 -8.61
CA PHE A 141 -25.97 -22.69 -7.33
C PHE A 141 -27.48 -22.94 -7.47
N ALA A 142 -27.95 -23.17 -8.71
CA ALA A 142 -29.34 -23.46 -9.01
C ALA A 142 -29.81 -24.72 -8.26
N GLY A 143 -30.94 -24.60 -7.56
CA GLY A 143 -31.49 -25.69 -6.74
C GLY A 143 -31.09 -25.67 -5.26
N GLN A 144 -30.31 -24.68 -4.81
CA GLN A 144 -29.94 -24.45 -3.41
C GLN A 144 -30.55 -23.13 -2.85
N PRO A 145 -31.88 -22.96 -2.82
CA PRO A 145 -32.49 -21.71 -2.38
C PRO A 145 -32.17 -21.42 -0.91
N GLY A 146 -31.74 -20.19 -0.61
CA GLY A 146 -31.39 -19.75 0.74
C GLY A 146 -30.03 -20.21 1.24
N SER A 147 -29.20 -20.83 0.39
CA SER A 147 -27.81 -21.12 0.77
C SER A 147 -27.00 -19.84 0.86
N VAL A 148 -25.97 -19.89 1.68
CA VAL A 148 -25.12 -18.76 1.95
C VAL A 148 -24.20 -18.47 0.75
N GLU A 149 -23.86 -19.50 -0.03
CA GLU A 149 -23.14 -19.41 -1.30
C GLU A 149 -23.93 -18.58 -2.32
N LEU A 150 -25.24 -18.80 -2.36
CA LEU A 150 -26.13 -18.11 -3.29
C LEU A 150 -26.25 -16.62 -2.93
N VAL A 151 -26.33 -16.29 -1.64
CA VAL A 151 -26.35 -14.90 -1.16
C VAL A 151 -25.02 -14.19 -1.46
N HIS A 152 -23.90 -14.87 -1.20
CA HIS A 152 -22.57 -14.34 -1.50
C HIS A 152 -22.40 -14.06 -3.00
N SER A 153 -22.70 -15.05 -3.84
CA SER A 153 -22.59 -14.90 -5.30
C SER A 153 -23.53 -13.82 -5.84
N ALA A 154 -24.76 -13.69 -5.30
CA ALA A 154 -25.65 -12.60 -5.67
C ALA A 154 -25.08 -11.22 -5.28
N THR A 155 -24.47 -11.11 -4.10
CA THR A 155 -23.85 -9.86 -3.60
C THR A 155 -22.62 -9.47 -4.43
N ALA A 156 -21.80 -10.44 -4.83
CA ALA A 156 -20.62 -10.28 -5.69
C ALA A 156 -20.93 -9.88 -7.14
N ASN A 157 -22.21 -9.95 -7.54
CA ASN A 157 -22.68 -9.60 -8.88
C ASN A 157 -23.80 -8.54 -8.86
N SER A 158 -24.11 -7.97 -7.68
CA SER A 158 -25.15 -6.98 -7.52
C SER A 158 -24.67 -5.61 -8.00
N LEU A 159 -25.52 -4.88 -8.72
CA LEU A 159 -25.26 -3.47 -9.03
C LEU A 159 -25.16 -2.61 -7.77
N GLY A 160 -25.86 -2.98 -6.68
CA GLY A 160 -25.89 -2.18 -5.45
C GLY A 160 -24.56 -2.12 -4.72
N THR A 161 -23.65 -3.06 -4.96
CA THR A 161 -22.37 -3.20 -4.24
C THR A 161 -21.17 -2.67 -5.01
N LEU A 162 -21.36 -2.09 -6.21
CA LEU A 162 -20.27 -1.61 -7.07
C LEU A 162 -19.44 -0.53 -6.39
N ALA A 163 -20.07 0.58 -6.00
CA ALA A 163 -19.38 1.70 -5.38
C ALA A 163 -18.79 1.32 -4.02
N THR A 164 -19.56 0.58 -3.21
CA THR A 164 -19.13 0.19 -1.86
C THR A 164 -17.97 -0.79 -1.88
N ARG A 165 -17.86 -1.66 -2.90
CA ARG A 165 -16.69 -2.51 -3.09
C ARG A 165 -15.45 -1.68 -3.41
N ILE A 166 -15.54 -0.71 -4.31
CA ILE A 166 -14.41 0.20 -4.59
C ILE A 166 -14.00 0.94 -3.32
N SER A 167 -14.95 1.48 -2.56
CA SER A 167 -14.66 2.13 -1.28
C SER A 167 -13.98 1.20 -0.28
N TYR A 168 -14.47 -0.04 -0.15
CA TYR A 168 -13.91 -1.02 0.78
C TYR A 168 -12.48 -1.43 0.40
N GLU A 169 -12.25 -1.80 -0.86
CA GLU A 169 -10.95 -2.32 -1.32
C GLU A 169 -9.86 -1.24 -1.38
N LEU A 170 -10.24 0.02 -1.56
CA LEU A 170 -9.31 1.15 -1.66
C LEU A 170 -9.28 2.02 -0.39
N GLY A 171 -10.00 1.65 0.67
CA GLY A 171 -10.02 2.38 1.94
C GLY A 171 -10.64 3.79 1.88
N LEU A 172 -11.62 4.02 0.99
CA LEU A 172 -12.22 5.34 0.76
C LEU A 172 -13.46 5.57 1.62
N THR A 173 -13.54 6.73 2.26
CA THR A 173 -14.51 7.02 3.35
C THR A 173 -15.62 8.01 2.99
N GLY A 174 -15.60 8.60 1.79
CA GLY A 174 -16.63 9.54 1.35
C GLY A 174 -17.96 8.87 0.91
N PRO A 175 -18.93 9.64 0.38
CA PRO A 175 -20.20 9.09 -0.10
C PRO A 175 -19.98 8.01 -1.16
N SER A 176 -20.63 6.86 -1.01
CA SER A 176 -20.46 5.72 -1.92
C SER A 176 -21.81 5.29 -2.50
N SER A 177 -22.02 5.52 -3.79
CA SER A 177 -23.32 5.34 -4.44
C SER A 177 -23.23 4.66 -5.80
N SER A 178 -24.05 3.62 -5.97
CA SER A 178 -24.19 2.90 -7.24
C SER A 178 -25.37 3.48 -8.05
N VAL A 179 -25.12 3.94 -9.28
CA VAL A 179 -26.10 4.64 -10.14
C VAL A 179 -26.45 3.80 -11.38
N GLN A 180 -27.73 3.79 -11.79
CA GLN A 180 -28.17 3.19 -13.05
C GLN A 180 -29.26 4.04 -13.72
N THR A 181 -28.93 4.61 -14.87
CA THR A 181 -29.83 5.38 -15.75
C THR A 181 -29.68 4.96 -17.21
N ALA A 182 -29.33 3.69 -17.46
CA ALA A 182 -29.03 3.14 -18.78
C ALA A 182 -27.87 3.88 -19.48
N CYS A 183 -28.06 4.40 -20.68
CA CYS A 183 -26.97 4.98 -21.48
C CYS A 183 -26.38 6.27 -20.87
N SER A 184 -27.10 6.94 -19.98
CA SER A 184 -26.65 8.14 -19.26
C SER A 184 -25.94 7.87 -17.93
N THR A 185 -25.82 6.60 -17.51
CA THR A 185 -25.33 6.20 -16.18
C THR A 185 -24.04 6.90 -15.77
N ALA A 186 -23.01 6.85 -16.62
CA ALA A 186 -21.73 7.49 -16.35
C ALA A 186 -21.84 9.02 -16.14
N LEU A 187 -22.59 9.74 -16.97
CA LEU A 187 -22.69 11.20 -16.85
C LEU A 187 -23.55 11.63 -15.66
N VAL A 188 -24.53 10.81 -15.27
CA VAL A 188 -25.26 11.02 -14.01
C VAL A 188 -24.33 10.81 -12.81
N ALA A 189 -23.45 9.81 -12.84
CA ALA A 189 -22.45 9.61 -11.80
C ALA A 189 -21.48 10.82 -11.70
N VAL A 190 -20.99 11.32 -12.84
CA VAL A 190 -20.17 12.55 -12.89
C VAL A 190 -20.93 13.75 -12.35
N HIS A 191 -22.20 13.94 -12.73
CA HIS A 191 -23.03 15.03 -12.22
C HIS A 191 -23.17 14.96 -10.69
N THR A 192 -23.53 13.80 -10.14
CA THR A 192 -23.68 13.61 -8.69
C THR A 192 -22.36 13.86 -7.96
N ALA A 193 -21.24 13.37 -8.49
CA ALA A 193 -19.91 13.64 -7.93
C ALA A 193 -19.59 15.14 -7.91
N CYS A 194 -19.91 15.86 -8.99
CA CYS A 194 -19.73 17.31 -9.04
C CYS A 194 -20.60 18.03 -7.99
N GLN A 195 -21.85 17.61 -7.80
CA GLN A 195 -22.71 18.22 -6.78
C GLN A 195 -22.15 18.01 -5.37
N ASP A 196 -21.74 16.79 -5.03
CA ASP A 196 -21.22 16.48 -3.70
C ASP A 196 -19.88 17.18 -3.41
N LEU A 197 -19.01 17.34 -4.42
CA LEU A 197 -17.78 18.14 -4.31
C LEU A 197 -18.10 19.62 -4.03
N LEU A 198 -19.01 20.21 -4.80
CA LEU A 198 -19.40 21.63 -4.67
C LEU A 198 -20.18 21.90 -3.38
N GLU A 199 -20.82 20.87 -2.80
CA GLU A 199 -21.50 20.91 -1.51
C GLU A 199 -20.58 20.52 -0.34
N PHE A 200 -19.28 20.31 -0.57
CA PHE A 200 -18.28 19.94 0.44
C PHE A 200 -18.62 18.66 1.21
N ARG A 201 -19.25 17.67 0.54
CA ARG A 201 -19.51 16.34 1.12
C ARG A 201 -18.32 15.38 0.97
N CYS A 202 -17.40 15.71 0.08
CA CYS A 202 -16.12 15.02 -0.12
C CYS A 202 -15.08 16.01 -0.65
N ASP A 203 -13.80 15.65 -0.55
CA ASP A 203 -12.67 16.45 -1.04
C ASP A 203 -12.29 16.05 -2.47
N THR A 204 -12.39 14.75 -2.75
CA THR A 204 -12.17 14.16 -4.07
C THR A 204 -13.30 13.18 -4.38
N ALA A 205 -13.54 12.91 -5.65
CA ALA A 205 -14.59 11.98 -6.07
C ALA A 205 -14.17 11.13 -7.27
N LEU A 206 -14.41 9.82 -7.19
CA LEU A 206 -14.37 8.89 -8.31
C LEU A 206 -15.73 8.84 -8.99
N ALA A 207 -15.77 9.04 -10.30
CA ALA A 207 -16.97 8.86 -11.11
C ALA A 207 -16.68 7.96 -12.31
N GLY A 208 -17.48 6.92 -12.51
CA GLY A 208 -17.20 5.98 -13.60
C GLY A 208 -18.31 4.98 -13.87
N ALA A 209 -18.15 4.23 -14.95
CA ALA A 209 -19.05 3.14 -15.25
C ALA A 209 -18.41 2.01 -16.07
N ALA A 210 -18.97 0.82 -15.93
CA ALA A 210 -18.62 -0.37 -16.70
C ALA A 210 -19.82 -0.91 -17.50
N SER A 211 -19.57 -1.54 -18.64
CA SER A 211 -20.57 -2.33 -19.35
C SER A 211 -19.84 -3.42 -20.09
N LEU A 212 -20.00 -4.67 -19.67
CA LEU A 212 -19.31 -5.82 -20.28
C LEU A 212 -20.32 -6.90 -20.69
N ASN A 213 -20.09 -7.51 -21.85
CA ASN A 213 -20.93 -8.57 -22.37
C ASN A 213 -20.10 -9.85 -22.64
N PRO A 214 -20.10 -10.82 -21.70
CA PRO A 214 -19.45 -12.12 -21.89
C PRO A 214 -19.88 -12.88 -23.15
N SER A 215 -21.04 -12.55 -23.71
CA SER A 215 -21.62 -13.18 -24.89
C SER A 215 -21.49 -12.32 -26.16
N ALA A 216 -20.61 -11.32 -26.19
CA ALA A 216 -20.46 -10.41 -27.34
C ALA A 216 -20.19 -11.15 -28.66
N ALA A 217 -19.42 -12.23 -28.62
CA ALA A 217 -19.11 -13.07 -29.78
C ALA A 217 -20.33 -13.78 -30.40
N LEU A 218 -21.45 -13.91 -29.66
CA LEU A 218 -22.69 -14.48 -30.21
C LEU A 218 -23.44 -13.53 -31.14
N GLY A 219 -23.05 -12.24 -31.18
CA GLY A 219 -23.69 -11.24 -32.00
C GLY A 219 -25.13 -10.95 -31.60
N TYR A 220 -25.91 -10.42 -32.53
CA TYR A 220 -27.34 -10.15 -32.35
C TYR A 220 -28.10 -10.40 -33.65
N ARG A 221 -29.41 -10.61 -33.54
CA ARG A 221 -30.28 -10.78 -34.71
C ARG A 221 -30.88 -9.44 -35.11
N HIS A 222 -30.63 -9.02 -36.35
CA HIS A 222 -31.18 -7.78 -36.87
C HIS A 222 -32.70 -7.89 -37.01
N VAL A 223 -33.39 -6.88 -36.48
CA VAL A 223 -34.83 -6.70 -36.62
C VAL A 223 -35.05 -5.41 -37.40
N PRO A 224 -35.78 -5.43 -38.53
CA PRO A 224 -36.12 -4.22 -39.26
C PRO A 224 -36.75 -3.16 -38.34
N ASP A 225 -36.29 -1.91 -38.47
CA ASP A 225 -36.70 -0.76 -37.63
C ASP A 225 -36.38 -0.92 -36.13
N GLY A 226 -35.55 -1.90 -35.76
CA GLY A 226 -34.99 -2.05 -34.42
C GLY A 226 -33.83 -1.06 -34.14
N PRO A 227 -33.30 -1.07 -32.90
CA PRO A 227 -32.24 -0.14 -32.50
C PRO A 227 -30.85 -0.56 -32.99
N PHE A 228 -30.67 -1.83 -33.40
CA PHE A 228 -29.36 -2.36 -33.77
C PHE A 228 -29.12 -2.32 -35.27
N SER A 229 -27.87 -2.04 -35.65
CA SER A 229 -27.41 -1.90 -37.03
C SER A 229 -27.54 -3.23 -37.81
N PRO A 230 -27.89 -3.23 -39.11
CA PRO A 230 -27.94 -4.45 -39.92
C PRO A 230 -26.56 -5.04 -40.24
N ASP A 231 -25.47 -4.28 -40.08
CA ASP A 231 -24.10 -4.72 -40.38
C ASP A 231 -23.11 -4.46 -39.22
N GLY A 232 -23.62 -3.96 -38.10
CA GLY A 232 -22.84 -3.73 -36.88
C GLY A 232 -21.90 -2.53 -36.92
N HIS A 233 -21.98 -1.65 -37.93
CA HIS A 233 -21.31 -0.35 -37.90
C HIS A 233 -22.25 0.75 -37.39
N CYS A 234 -21.71 1.71 -36.63
CA CYS A 234 -22.44 2.90 -36.19
C CYS A 234 -22.13 4.08 -37.12
N ARG A 235 -23.12 4.57 -37.87
CA ARG A 235 -22.97 5.67 -38.84
C ARG A 235 -23.68 6.93 -38.35
N ALA A 236 -23.22 7.49 -37.24
CA ALA A 236 -23.86 8.64 -36.63
C ALA A 236 -23.95 9.80 -37.63
N PHE A 237 -25.16 10.36 -37.78
CA PHE A 237 -25.52 11.50 -38.63
C PHE A 237 -25.48 11.27 -40.15
N ALA A 238 -25.08 10.08 -40.61
CA ALA A 238 -25.01 9.76 -42.04
C ALA A 238 -26.40 9.47 -42.64
N ALA A 239 -26.53 9.62 -43.96
CA ALA A 239 -27.75 9.31 -44.71
C ALA A 239 -28.19 7.84 -44.61
N ASP A 240 -27.24 6.93 -44.42
CA ASP A 240 -27.42 5.49 -44.27
C ASP A 240 -27.35 5.02 -42.81
N ALA A 241 -27.51 5.93 -41.84
CA ALA A 241 -27.67 5.60 -40.43
C ALA A 241 -28.81 4.59 -40.24
N ALA A 242 -28.51 3.42 -39.68
CA ALA A 242 -29.43 2.28 -39.62
C ALA A 242 -29.53 1.59 -38.25
N GLY A 243 -28.94 2.18 -37.21
CA GLY A 243 -28.90 1.64 -35.85
C GLY A 243 -27.50 1.61 -35.27
N THR A 244 -27.40 1.19 -34.01
CA THR A 244 -26.14 1.10 -33.27
C THR A 244 -25.58 -0.32 -33.25
N SER A 245 -24.29 -0.45 -32.95
CA SER A 245 -23.64 -1.69 -32.53
C SER A 245 -23.41 -1.69 -31.03
N SER A 246 -23.32 -2.86 -30.41
CA SER A 246 -23.00 -2.97 -28.99
C SER A 246 -21.49 -2.98 -28.78
N GLY A 247 -21.03 -2.51 -27.63
CA GLY A 247 -19.64 -2.69 -27.23
C GLY A 247 -19.46 -2.77 -25.72
N ASP A 248 -18.25 -3.15 -25.32
CA ASP A 248 -17.82 -3.26 -23.94
C ASP A 248 -16.88 -2.13 -23.57
N GLY A 249 -16.89 -1.69 -22.31
CA GLY A 249 -15.87 -0.77 -21.83
C GLY A 249 -16.02 -0.40 -20.37
N VAL A 250 -14.95 0.16 -19.84
CA VAL A 250 -14.84 0.64 -18.46
C VAL A 250 -14.08 1.96 -18.48
N GLY A 251 -14.56 2.95 -17.74
CA GLY A 251 -13.88 4.22 -17.56
C GLY A 251 -14.18 4.84 -16.20
N VAL A 252 -13.18 5.48 -15.62
CA VAL A 252 -13.25 6.18 -14.32
C VAL A 252 -12.48 7.49 -14.41
N VAL A 253 -13.01 8.53 -13.80
CA VAL A 253 -12.37 9.84 -13.63
C VAL A 253 -12.28 10.20 -12.15
N VAL A 254 -11.22 10.92 -11.79
CA VAL A 254 -11.04 11.54 -10.46
C VAL A 254 -11.31 13.02 -10.59
N LEU A 255 -12.19 13.51 -9.72
CA LEU A 255 -12.69 14.86 -9.70
C LEU A 255 -12.33 15.54 -8.38
N LYS A 256 -12.07 16.84 -8.44
CA LYS A 256 -11.78 17.69 -7.29
C LYS A 256 -12.30 19.09 -7.56
N ARG A 257 -12.63 19.88 -6.53
CA ARG A 257 -12.94 21.30 -6.73
C ARG A 257 -11.75 21.98 -7.42
N LEU A 258 -12.01 22.86 -8.39
CA LEU A 258 -10.95 23.50 -9.17
C LEU A 258 -9.98 24.30 -8.29
N GLU A 259 -10.52 25.01 -7.30
CA GLU A 259 -9.74 25.80 -6.35
C GLU A 259 -8.77 24.95 -5.53
N ASP A 260 -9.21 23.79 -5.04
CA ASP A 260 -8.37 22.87 -4.29
C ASP A 260 -7.34 22.19 -5.18
N ALA A 261 -7.72 21.81 -6.40
CA ALA A 261 -6.78 21.22 -7.36
C ALA A 261 -5.65 22.20 -7.71
N LEU A 262 -5.96 23.49 -7.83
CA LEU A 262 -4.95 24.53 -8.05
C LEU A 262 -4.09 24.77 -6.80
N ALA A 263 -4.69 24.76 -5.60
CA ALA A 263 -3.99 24.94 -4.34
C ALA A 263 -2.99 23.80 -4.07
N ASP A 264 -3.38 22.57 -4.38
CA ASP A 264 -2.58 21.36 -4.12
C ASP A 264 -1.58 21.06 -5.25
N GLY A 265 -1.57 21.87 -6.31
CA GLY A 265 -0.67 21.70 -7.45
C GLY A 265 -1.00 20.46 -8.28
N ASP A 266 -2.26 20.03 -8.29
CA ASP A 266 -2.72 18.87 -9.05
C ASP A 266 -2.62 19.10 -10.56
N ARG A 267 -2.41 18.02 -11.29
CA ARG A 267 -2.42 18.04 -12.76
C ARG A 267 -3.87 18.08 -13.27
N ILE A 268 -4.34 19.27 -13.60
CA ILE A 268 -5.68 19.46 -14.17
C ILE A 268 -5.66 19.06 -15.65
N ARG A 269 -6.50 18.10 -16.04
CA ARG A 269 -6.65 17.60 -17.42
C ARG A 269 -7.71 18.36 -18.21
N ALA A 270 -8.81 18.67 -17.54
CA ALA A 270 -9.91 19.49 -18.03
C ALA A 270 -10.70 20.04 -16.85
N VAL A 271 -11.61 20.97 -17.10
CA VAL A 271 -12.49 21.53 -16.08
C VAL A 271 -13.94 21.36 -16.49
N ILE A 272 -14.76 20.81 -15.60
CA ILE A 272 -16.21 20.74 -15.72
C ILE A 272 -16.78 22.08 -15.26
N ARG A 273 -17.39 22.83 -16.19
CA ARG A 273 -18.04 24.12 -15.90
C ARG A 273 -19.52 23.99 -15.55
N GLY A 274 -20.20 23.01 -16.12
CA GLY A 274 -21.63 22.81 -15.86
C GLY A 274 -22.08 21.39 -16.19
N THR A 275 -23.06 20.90 -15.44
CA THR A 275 -23.62 19.55 -15.60
C THR A 275 -25.11 19.60 -15.31
N ALA A 276 -25.96 19.11 -16.21
CA ALA A 276 -27.38 19.01 -15.95
C ALA A 276 -27.91 17.61 -16.23
N ILE A 277 -28.92 17.23 -15.44
CA ILE A 277 -29.70 16.02 -15.66
C ILE A 277 -31.20 16.34 -15.62
N ASN A 278 -32.00 15.66 -16.44
CA ASN A 278 -33.47 15.75 -16.36
C ASN A 278 -34.15 14.44 -16.80
N ASN A 279 -35.48 14.45 -16.93
CA ASN A 279 -36.22 13.34 -17.53
C ASN A 279 -37.29 13.81 -18.52
N ASP A 280 -37.42 13.10 -19.64
CA ASP A 280 -38.42 13.36 -20.68
C ASP A 280 -39.87 13.21 -20.19
N GLY A 281 -40.11 12.38 -19.18
CA GLY A 281 -41.46 12.08 -18.69
C GLY A 281 -42.37 11.53 -19.79
N ARG A 282 -43.60 12.07 -19.87
CA ARG A 282 -44.62 11.72 -20.89
C ARG A 282 -44.55 12.60 -22.16
N ARG A 283 -43.51 13.41 -22.34
CA ARG A 283 -43.35 14.30 -23.50
C ARG A 283 -42.93 13.57 -24.79
N LYS A 284 -42.73 12.26 -24.70
CA LYS A 284 -42.31 11.34 -25.76
C LYS A 284 -43.44 10.39 -26.14
N VAL A 285 -43.44 9.93 -27.39
CA VAL A 285 -44.50 9.06 -27.97
C VAL A 285 -44.51 7.63 -27.42
N GLY A 286 -43.45 7.20 -26.75
CA GLY A 286 -43.32 5.87 -26.15
C GLY A 286 -42.18 5.84 -25.15
N PHE A 287 -42.09 4.78 -24.33
CA PHE A 287 -41.08 4.67 -23.27
C PHE A 287 -39.63 4.79 -23.78
N THR A 288 -39.36 4.24 -24.96
CA THR A 288 -38.03 4.17 -25.58
C THR A 288 -37.73 5.31 -26.57
N ALA A 289 -38.71 6.18 -26.84
CA ALA A 289 -38.53 7.29 -27.78
C ALA A 289 -37.84 8.48 -27.10
N PRO A 290 -36.94 9.22 -27.76
CA PRO A 290 -36.38 10.44 -27.18
C PRO A 290 -37.39 11.61 -27.20
N SER A 291 -37.12 12.66 -26.41
CA SER A 291 -37.84 13.95 -26.48
C SER A 291 -36.91 15.11 -26.85
N SER A 292 -37.17 15.77 -27.97
CA SER A 292 -36.44 16.98 -28.38
C SER A 292 -36.52 18.09 -27.33
N ALA A 293 -37.68 18.31 -26.71
CA ALA A 293 -37.85 19.32 -25.66
C ALA A 293 -37.05 18.98 -24.39
N GLY A 294 -37.05 17.71 -23.96
CA GLY A 294 -36.27 17.27 -22.80
C GLY A 294 -34.76 17.41 -23.03
N GLN A 295 -34.28 17.09 -24.22
CA GLN A 295 -32.88 17.26 -24.60
C GLN A 295 -32.48 18.75 -24.68
N THR A 296 -33.34 19.61 -25.24
CA THR A 296 -33.10 21.06 -25.30
C THR A 296 -32.98 21.65 -23.89
N GLU A 297 -33.90 21.31 -22.99
CA GLU A 297 -33.90 21.79 -21.61
C GLU A 297 -32.63 21.40 -20.83
N VAL A 298 -32.13 20.16 -20.99
CA VAL A 298 -30.92 19.73 -20.26
C VAL A 298 -29.67 20.43 -20.80
N VAL A 299 -29.60 20.70 -22.11
CA VAL A 299 -28.49 21.45 -22.72
C VAL A 299 -28.50 22.89 -22.21
N LEU A 300 -29.67 23.55 -22.24
CA LEU A 300 -29.82 24.92 -21.72
C LEU A 300 -29.51 25.01 -20.22
N ALA A 301 -29.93 24.02 -19.41
CA ALA A 301 -29.63 24.00 -17.99
C ALA A 301 -28.13 23.88 -17.69
N ALA A 302 -27.41 23.03 -18.44
CA ALA A 302 -25.96 22.90 -18.30
C ALA A 302 -25.22 24.16 -18.76
N GLN A 303 -25.65 24.78 -19.86
CA GLN A 303 -25.12 26.07 -20.35
C GLN A 303 -25.34 27.20 -19.36
N ALA A 304 -26.54 27.26 -18.77
CA ALA A 304 -26.87 28.24 -17.73
C ALA A 304 -26.05 28.04 -16.45
N GLN A 305 -25.81 26.79 -16.03
CA GLN A 305 -24.95 26.52 -14.87
C GLN A 305 -23.49 26.89 -15.15
N ALA A 306 -23.00 26.62 -16.37
CA ALA A 306 -21.64 26.94 -16.78
C ALA A 306 -21.41 28.44 -17.01
N ASP A 307 -22.48 29.23 -17.19
CA ASP A 307 -22.45 30.64 -17.59
C ASP A 307 -21.59 30.87 -18.85
N VAL A 308 -21.76 30.02 -19.87
CA VAL A 308 -21.02 30.11 -21.14
C VAL A 308 -21.93 30.32 -22.34
N ASP A 309 -21.48 31.17 -23.27
CA ASP A 309 -22.09 31.34 -24.59
C ASP A 309 -21.83 30.10 -25.46
N ALA A 310 -22.88 29.54 -26.08
CA ALA A 310 -22.79 28.34 -26.90
C ALA A 310 -21.82 28.49 -28.09
N ARG A 311 -21.55 29.73 -28.55
CA ARG A 311 -20.54 30.01 -29.58
C ARG A 311 -19.13 29.56 -29.21
N THR A 312 -18.86 29.44 -27.91
CA THR A 312 -17.52 29.07 -27.41
C THR A 312 -17.32 27.56 -27.33
N ILE A 313 -18.39 26.77 -27.49
CA ILE A 313 -18.36 25.31 -27.53
C ILE A 313 -17.94 24.89 -28.94
N GLY A 314 -16.71 24.39 -29.07
CA GLY A 314 -16.12 24.00 -30.35
C GLY A 314 -16.33 22.53 -30.72
N LEU A 315 -16.71 21.69 -29.76
CA LEU A 315 -16.98 20.26 -29.94
C LEU A 315 -18.20 19.84 -29.13
N VAL A 316 -19.14 19.14 -29.75
CA VAL A 316 -20.17 18.35 -29.08
C VAL A 316 -19.90 16.87 -29.34
N GLU A 317 -19.54 16.15 -28.28
CA GLU A 317 -19.56 14.71 -28.23
C GLU A 317 -20.99 14.24 -27.89
N SER A 318 -21.70 13.85 -28.94
CA SER A 318 -23.13 13.53 -28.90
C SER A 318 -23.44 12.15 -28.33
N HIS A 319 -24.71 11.93 -28.00
CA HIS A 319 -25.25 10.61 -27.79
C HIS A 319 -25.19 9.78 -29.08
N GLY A 320 -25.54 10.33 -30.25
CA GLY A 320 -25.14 9.87 -31.58
C GLY A 320 -25.23 8.36 -31.82
N THR A 321 -26.42 7.76 -31.62
CA THR A 321 -26.60 6.30 -31.71
C THR A 321 -26.76 5.78 -33.13
N ALA A 322 -26.61 6.63 -34.15
CA ALA A 322 -26.77 6.25 -35.55
C ALA A 322 -28.17 5.72 -35.87
N THR A 323 -29.18 6.14 -35.10
CA THR A 323 -30.57 5.72 -35.33
C THR A 323 -31.27 6.71 -36.25
N ARG A 324 -32.08 6.19 -37.19
CA ARG A 324 -32.79 7.01 -38.19
C ARG A 324 -33.61 8.16 -37.62
N ILE A 325 -34.15 7.98 -36.41
CA ILE A 325 -35.01 8.95 -35.73
C ILE A 325 -34.27 9.70 -34.62
N GLY A 326 -33.36 9.04 -33.90
CA GLY A 326 -32.67 9.65 -32.75
C GLY A 326 -31.70 10.75 -33.17
N ASP A 327 -30.90 10.52 -34.22
CA ASP A 327 -29.90 11.48 -34.66
C ASP A 327 -30.52 12.84 -35.08
N PRO A 328 -31.61 12.88 -35.90
CA PRO A 328 -32.27 14.16 -36.19
C PRO A 328 -32.88 14.85 -34.97
N ILE A 329 -33.42 14.09 -34.01
CA ILE A 329 -34.00 14.67 -32.78
C ILE A 329 -32.92 15.32 -31.92
N GLU A 330 -31.78 14.64 -31.77
CA GLU A 330 -30.64 15.16 -31.00
C GLU A 330 -30.06 16.42 -31.63
N VAL A 331 -29.81 16.42 -32.94
CA VAL A 331 -29.24 17.60 -33.62
C VAL A 331 -30.23 18.77 -33.61
N ALA A 332 -31.53 18.50 -33.75
CA ALA A 332 -32.55 19.54 -33.63
C ALA A 332 -32.57 20.16 -32.22
N ALA A 333 -32.55 19.34 -31.17
CA ALA A 333 -32.54 19.80 -29.78
C ALA A 333 -31.28 20.61 -29.43
N LEU A 334 -30.11 20.14 -29.87
CA LEU A 334 -28.85 20.88 -29.72
C LEU A 334 -28.89 22.21 -30.47
N THR A 335 -29.43 22.22 -31.69
CA THR A 335 -29.55 23.44 -32.51
C THR A 335 -30.48 24.46 -31.85
N GLU A 336 -31.63 24.00 -31.34
CA GLU A 336 -32.58 24.84 -30.61
C GLU A 336 -31.91 25.48 -29.39
N ALA A 337 -31.20 24.70 -28.58
CA ALA A 337 -30.49 25.23 -27.42
C ALA A 337 -29.37 26.23 -27.78
N PHE A 338 -28.58 25.94 -28.82
CA PHE A 338 -27.48 26.83 -29.24
C PHE A 338 -28.00 28.17 -29.80
N ARG A 339 -29.16 28.16 -30.46
CA ARG A 339 -29.80 29.37 -31.03
C ARG A 339 -30.27 30.37 -29.98
N GLU A 340 -30.38 29.97 -28.71
CA GLU A 340 -30.68 30.91 -27.63
C GLU A 340 -29.53 31.92 -27.37
N SER A 341 -28.29 31.60 -27.76
CA SER A 341 -27.13 32.48 -27.53
C SER A 341 -26.34 32.85 -28.80
N THR A 342 -26.43 32.08 -29.89
CA THR A 342 -25.67 32.37 -31.12
C THR A 342 -26.41 32.05 -32.41
N GLU A 343 -26.18 32.87 -33.44
CA GLU A 343 -26.68 32.64 -34.80
C GLU A 343 -25.62 32.06 -35.76
N ASP A 344 -24.40 31.85 -35.28
CA ASP A 344 -23.26 31.37 -36.09
C ASP A 344 -23.52 29.94 -36.63
N THR A 345 -23.07 29.65 -37.84
CA THR A 345 -23.30 28.37 -38.53
C THR A 345 -22.01 27.59 -38.77
N GLY A 346 -22.06 26.27 -38.68
CA GLY A 346 -20.96 25.35 -39.05
C GLY A 346 -19.65 25.54 -38.27
N PHE A 347 -19.68 26.15 -37.08
CA PHE A 347 -18.48 26.41 -36.28
C PHE A 347 -18.16 25.27 -35.29
N CYS A 348 -19.18 24.57 -34.78
CA CYS A 348 -19.03 23.54 -33.77
C CYS A 348 -18.90 22.15 -34.42
N ALA A 349 -17.85 21.41 -34.08
CA ALA A 349 -17.73 20.01 -34.47
C ALA A 349 -18.77 19.16 -33.72
N LEU A 350 -19.38 18.19 -34.40
CA LEU A 350 -20.31 17.24 -33.84
C LEU A 350 -19.82 15.83 -34.16
N GLY A 351 -19.57 15.02 -33.13
CA GLY A 351 -19.10 13.66 -33.30
C GLY A 351 -19.72 12.69 -32.31
N SER A 352 -19.50 11.39 -32.52
CA SER A 352 -19.81 10.35 -31.55
C SER A 352 -18.72 9.28 -31.53
N VAL A 353 -18.20 8.96 -30.34
CA VAL A 353 -17.24 7.88 -30.10
C VAL A 353 -17.77 6.51 -30.54
N LYS A 354 -19.09 6.37 -30.64
CA LYS A 354 -19.76 5.11 -31.02
C LYS A 354 -19.39 4.68 -32.43
N THR A 355 -18.99 5.60 -33.30
CA THR A 355 -18.48 5.26 -34.64
C THR A 355 -17.18 4.48 -34.59
N ASN A 356 -16.40 4.60 -33.50
CA ASN A 356 -15.13 3.90 -33.33
C ASN A 356 -15.29 2.57 -32.56
N ILE A 357 -16.09 2.57 -31.49
CA ILE A 357 -16.10 1.47 -30.50
C ILE A 357 -17.49 0.88 -30.24
N GLY A 358 -18.52 1.30 -30.96
CA GLY A 358 -19.91 0.91 -30.69
C GLY A 358 -20.48 1.58 -29.43
N HIS A 359 -21.71 1.19 -29.08
CA HIS A 359 -22.41 1.71 -27.92
C HIS A 359 -22.14 0.87 -26.67
N LEU A 360 -21.39 1.47 -25.73
CA LEU A 360 -20.93 0.82 -24.51
C LEU A 360 -21.96 0.79 -23.36
N GLY A 361 -23.26 0.75 -23.66
CA GLY A 361 -24.32 0.75 -22.64
C GLY A 361 -24.13 1.83 -21.56
N ALA A 362 -24.01 1.40 -20.30
CA ALA A 362 -23.80 2.28 -19.13
C ALA A 362 -22.48 3.06 -19.16
N ALA A 363 -21.45 2.53 -19.83
CA ALA A 363 -20.14 3.15 -19.99
C ALA A 363 -20.05 4.08 -21.22
N ALA A 364 -21.12 4.24 -22.00
CA ALA A 364 -21.08 5.06 -23.21
C ALA A 364 -20.82 6.54 -22.91
N GLY A 365 -21.40 7.07 -21.84
CA GLY A 365 -21.18 8.44 -21.41
C GLY A 365 -19.74 8.71 -20.99
N ILE A 366 -19.09 7.79 -20.27
CA ILE A 366 -17.70 7.99 -19.81
C ILE A 366 -16.72 7.92 -20.98
N ALA A 367 -16.93 7.04 -21.97
CA ALA A 367 -16.08 7.01 -23.16
C ALA A 367 -16.15 8.31 -23.98
N GLY A 368 -17.34 8.90 -24.13
CA GLY A 368 -17.52 10.21 -24.76
C GLY A 368 -16.87 11.33 -23.94
N PHE A 369 -17.03 11.30 -22.62
CA PHE A 369 -16.39 12.24 -21.70
C PHE A 369 -14.86 12.21 -21.83
N ILE A 370 -14.26 11.02 -21.83
CA ILE A 370 -12.81 10.83 -21.95
C ILE A 370 -12.32 11.28 -23.33
N LYS A 371 -13.05 10.98 -24.41
CA LYS A 371 -12.73 11.51 -25.75
C LYS A 371 -12.71 13.05 -25.75
N ALA A 372 -13.66 13.70 -25.09
CA ALA A 372 -13.72 15.16 -25.01
C ALA A 372 -12.55 15.74 -24.19
N VAL A 373 -12.21 15.13 -23.06
CA VAL A 373 -11.01 15.50 -22.26
C VAL A 373 -9.74 15.38 -23.11
N LEU A 374 -9.52 14.25 -23.77
CA LEU A 374 -8.34 14.02 -24.62
C LEU A 374 -8.30 15.02 -25.80
N SER A 375 -9.45 15.35 -26.39
CA SER A 375 -9.52 16.34 -27.48
C SER A 375 -9.10 17.75 -27.01
N LEU A 376 -9.44 18.13 -25.78
CA LEU A 376 -9.02 19.40 -25.17
C LEU A 376 -7.51 19.40 -24.90
N GLU A 377 -6.97 18.33 -24.31
CA GLU A 377 -5.54 18.20 -23.99
C GLU A 377 -4.65 18.22 -25.23
N HIS A 378 -5.01 17.42 -26.25
CA HIS A 378 -4.27 17.37 -27.51
C HIS A 378 -4.57 18.55 -28.43
N ARG A 379 -5.57 19.39 -28.07
CA ARG A 379 -6.04 20.52 -28.87
C ARG A 379 -6.35 20.10 -30.30
N GLN A 380 -7.06 18.99 -30.45
CA GLN A 380 -7.38 18.34 -31.73
C GLN A 380 -8.78 17.74 -31.69
N ILE A 381 -9.45 17.69 -32.84
CA ILE A 381 -10.79 17.12 -32.99
C ILE A 381 -10.67 15.84 -33.84
N PRO A 382 -10.95 14.65 -33.27
CA PRO A 382 -10.84 13.38 -34.00
C PRO A 382 -11.97 13.20 -35.03
N PRO A 383 -11.73 12.39 -36.09
CA PRO A 383 -12.73 12.10 -37.11
C PRO A 383 -13.93 11.32 -36.56
N ASN A 384 -15.12 11.60 -37.10
CA ASN A 384 -16.33 10.80 -36.94
C ASN A 384 -16.42 9.81 -38.11
N LEU A 385 -16.36 8.51 -37.81
CA LEU A 385 -16.25 7.49 -38.86
C LEU A 385 -17.58 7.28 -39.61
N HIS A 386 -17.48 6.68 -40.80
CA HIS A 386 -18.59 6.28 -41.65
C HIS A 386 -19.53 7.41 -42.11
N PHE A 387 -19.09 8.67 -42.03
CA PHE A 387 -19.86 9.82 -42.49
C PHE A 387 -19.49 10.19 -43.93
N THR A 388 -20.29 9.70 -44.91
CA THR A 388 -20.08 9.99 -46.34
C THR A 388 -21.03 11.08 -46.85
N GLU A 389 -22.32 10.93 -46.60
CA GLU A 389 -23.36 11.90 -46.95
C GLU A 389 -24.20 12.21 -45.70
N PRO A 390 -24.60 13.49 -45.48
CA PRO A 390 -25.40 13.86 -44.30
C PRO A 390 -26.82 13.31 -44.38
N ASN A 391 -27.39 12.97 -43.23
CA ASN A 391 -28.80 12.60 -43.14
C ASN A 391 -29.71 13.74 -43.62
N PRO A 392 -30.59 13.54 -44.62
CA PRO A 392 -31.43 14.60 -45.18
C PRO A 392 -32.47 15.15 -44.21
N LEU A 393 -32.69 14.49 -43.07
CA LEU A 393 -33.54 15.00 -41.98
C LEU A 393 -32.82 16.01 -41.07
N ILE A 394 -31.51 16.23 -41.27
CA ILE A 394 -30.68 17.13 -40.48
C ILE A 394 -30.25 18.31 -41.36
N ASP A 395 -30.61 19.52 -40.95
CA ASP A 395 -30.21 20.75 -41.66
C ASP A 395 -28.85 21.27 -41.17
N PHE A 396 -27.78 20.58 -41.53
CA PHE A 396 -26.41 21.04 -41.24
C PHE A 396 -26.06 22.39 -41.87
N PRO A 397 -26.43 22.71 -43.15
CA PRO A 397 -26.07 23.99 -43.76
C PRO A 397 -26.56 25.22 -43.02
N SER A 398 -27.73 25.15 -42.36
CA SER A 398 -28.26 26.25 -41.56
C SER A 398 -27.98 26.11 -40.06
N GLY A 399 -27.45 24.98 -39.60
CA GLY A 399 -27.16 24.70 -38.19
C GLY A 399 -25.77 25.16 -37.71
N PRO A 400 -25.52 25.15 -36.39
CA PRO A 400 -24.22 25.49 -35.83
C PRO A 400 -23.18 24.36 -36.01
N PHE A 401 -23.63 23.15 -36.36
CA PHE A 401 -22.80 21.94 -36.33
C PHE A 401 -22.20 21.55 -37.69
N ARG A 402 -21.04 20.90 -37.65
CA ARG A 402 -20.40 20.19 -38.77
C ARG A 402 -19.82 18.86 -38.27
N VAL A 403 -19.76 17.84 -39.11
CA VAL A 403 -19.22 16.52 -38.74
C VAL A 403 -17.79 16.39 -39.27
N PRO A 404 -16.76 16.27 -38.41
CA PRO A 404 -15.37 16.12 -38.85
C PRO A 404 -15.15 14.72 -39.44
N THR A 405 -14.49 14.61 -40.58
CA THR A 405 -14.15 13.31 -41.23
C THR A 405 -12.66 13.00 -41.21
N GLU A 406 -11.83 13.94 -40.76
CA GLU A 406 -10.39 13.81 -40.61
C GLU A 406 -9.97 14.36 -39.24
N LEU A 407 -8.74 14.06 -38.80
CA LEU A 407 -8.18 14.68 -37.60
C LEU A 407 -7.87 16.15 -37.88
N GLU A 408 -8.52 17.05 -37.15
CA GLU A 408 -8.38 18.49 -37.32
C GLU A 408 -7.66 19.14 -36.13
N PRO A 409 -6.76 20.11 -36.33
CA PRO A 409 -6.26 20.93 -35.23
C PRO A 409 -7.40 21.78 -34.65
N TRP A 410 -7.38 21.97 -33.34
CA TRP A 410 -8.31 22.87 -32.63
C TRP A 410 -7.53 24.14 -32.23
N PRO A 411 -7.44 25.15 -33.11
CA PRO A 411 -6.66 26.36 -32.84
C PRO A 411 -7.25 27.19 -31.69
N ASP A 412 -6.43 28.06 -31.11
CA ASP A 412 -6.84 28.98 -30.03
C ASP A 412 -7.91 29.95 -30.57
N PRO A 413 -9.16 29.89 -30.06
CA PRO A 413 -10.24 30.72 -30.56
C PRO A 413 -10.29 32.11 -29.89
N GLY A 414 -9.31 32.47 -29.05
CA GLY A 414 -9.30 33.70 -28.25
C GLY A 414 -10.11 33.62 -26.97
N HIS A 415 -10.52 32.41 -26.59
CA HIS A 415 -11.18 32.02 -25.35
C HIS A 415 -10.80 30.56 -25.03
N PRO A 416 -10.99 30.08 -23.79
CA PRO A 416 -10.75 28.67 -23.49
C PRO A 416 -11.55 27.75 -24.42
N ARG A 417 -10.90 26.70 -24.94
CA ARG A 417 -11.58 25.65 -25.72
C ARG A 417 -12.61 24.95 -24.85
N ARG A 418 -13.82 24.78 -25.37
CA ARG A 418 -14.90 24.09 -24.66
C ARG A 418 -15.48 22.96 -25.49
N ALA A 419 -15.73 21.85 -24.83
CA ALA A 419 -16.44 20.70 -25.37
C ALA A 419 -17.72 20.47 -24.57
N ALA A 420 -18.73 19.87 -25.19
CA ALA A 420 -19.92 19.39 -24.50
C ALA A 420 -20.12 17.90 -24.75
N VAL A 421 -20.69 17.20 -23.78
CA VAL A 421 -20.91 15.75 -23.82
C VAL A 421 -22.35 15.43 -23.48
N SER A 422 -23.04 14.71 -24.36
CA SER A 422 -24.44 14.31 -24.21
C SER A 422 -24.59 12.79 -24.03
N ALA A 423 -25.44 12.38 -23.09
CA ALA A 423 -25.88 10.99 -22.99
C ALA A 423 -27.37 10.90 -22.63
N PHE A 424 -28.13 10.15 -23.43
CA PHE A 424 -29.58 10.02 -23.29
C PHE A 424 -29.95 8.57 -23.03
N GLY A 425 -30.41 8.28 -21.82
CA GLY A 425 -30.80 6.94 -21.38
C GLY A 425 -32.18 6.53 -21.90
N ILE A 426 -32.33 5.25 -22.25
CA ILE A 426 -33.65 4.67 -22.51
C ILE A 426 -34.55 4.85 -21.27
N GLY A 427 -35.81 5.23 -21.48
CA GLY A 427 -36.70 5.72 -20.40
C GLY A 427 -36.68 7.24 -20.22
N GLY A 428 -35.70 7.92 -20.81
CA GLY A 428 -35.67 9.38 -21.03
C GLY A 428 -34.91 10.18 -19.98
N THR A 429 -34.00 9.57 -19.22
CA THR A 429 -33.07 10.35 -18.37
C THR A 429 -31.97 10.92 -19.26
N ASN A 430 -31.86 12.24 -19.29
CA ASN A 430 -30.86 12.93 -20.11
C ASN A 430 -29.79 13.54 -19.21
N ALA A 431 -28.54 13.50 -19.67
CA ALA A 431 -27.41 14.15 -19.01
C ALA A 431 -26.59 14.94 -20.04
N HIS A 432 -26.16 16.14 -19.67
CA HIS A 432 -25.31 17.00 -20.49
C HIS A 432 -24.22 17.66 -19.62
N VAL A 433 -22.99 17.67 -20.12
CA VAL A 433 -21.81 18.18 -19.41
C VAL A 433 -21.06 19.16 -20.31
N ILE A 434 -20.61 20.29 -19.75
CA ILE A 434 -19.74 21.26 -20.41
C ILE A 434 -18.35 21.20 -19.79
N LEU A 435 -17.37 20.92 -20.65
CA LEU A 435 -15.95 20.84 -20.35
C LEU A 435 -15.21 22.03 -20.94
N GLU A 436 -14.14 22.44 -20.27
CA GLU A 436 -13.21 23.46 -20.71
C GLU A 436 -11.77 22.93 -20.60
N GLU A 437 -10.87 23.41 -21.46
CA GLU A 437 -9.44 23.08 -21.35
C GLU A 437 -8.87 23.50 -19.98
N ALA A 438 -7.84 22.77 -19.53
CA ALA A 438 -7.17 23.08 -18.28
C ALA A 438 -6.57 24.50 -18.30
N PRO A 439 -6.50 25.19 -17.14
CA PRO A 439 -5.81 26.48 -17.05
C PRO A 439 -4.38 26.38 -17.57
N PRO A 440 -3.87 27.40 -18.28
CA PRO A 440 -2.54 27.35 -18.85
C PRO A 440 -1.49 27.23 -17.75
N GLN A 441 -0.70 26.15 -17.80
CA GLN A 441 0.49 26.03 -16.96
C GLN A 441 1.52 27.05 -17.42
N GLN A 442 2.16 27.77 -16.49
CA GLN A 442 3.20 28.73 -16.84
C GLN A 442 4.42 28.00 -17.43
N ASP A 443 4.55 27.95 -18.74
CA ASP A 443 5.71 27.40 -19.44
C ASP A 443 6.88 28.39 -19.45
N SER A 444 7.37 28.71 -18.26
CA SER A 444 8.66 29.37 -18.09
C SER A 444 9.76 28.41 -18.56
N PRO A 445 10.68 28.83 -19.45
CA PRO A 445 11.79 28.00 -19.89
C PRO A 445 12.59 27.53 -18.67
N ARG A 446 12.58 26.22 -18.40
CA ARG A 446 13.40 25.61 -17.35
C ARG A 446 14.75 25.19 -17.94
N PRO A 447 15.87 25.43 -17.25
CA PRO A 447 17.16 24.93 -17.70
C PRO A 447 17.11 23.41 -17.86
N ASP A 448 17.84 22.88 -18.85
CA ASP A 448 18.00 21.44 -18.99
C ASP A 448 18.65 20.88 -17.72
N CYS A 449 18.05 19.82 -17.17
CA CYS A 449 18.64 19.15 -16.03
C CYS A 449 19.91 18.43 -16.48
N SER A 450 21.07 18.90 -16.04
CA SER A 450 22.37 18.34 -16.42
C SER A 450 22.79 17.14 -15.57
N GLY A 451 21.98 16.76 -14.59
CA GLY A 451 22.27 15.70 -13.62
C GLY A 451 21.65 14.35 -14.00
N ARG A 452 22.34 13.27 -13.63
CA ARG A 452 21.82 11.91 -13.72
C ARG A 452 20.67 11.72 -12.72
N GLN A 453 19.54 11.25 -13.22
CA GLN A 453 18.33 11.00 -12.42
C GLN A 453 18.28 9.55 -11.95
N VAL A 454 17.71 9.33 -10.76
CA VAL A 454 17.37 7.99 -10.24
C VAL A 454 15.86 7.83 -10.31
N LEU A 455 15.41 6.82 -11.06
CA LEU A 455 14.01 6.49 -11.30
C LEU A 455 13.61 5.31 -10.40
N PRO A 456 12.90 5.54 -9.28
CA PRO A 456 12.43 4.48 -8.40
C PRO A 456 11.16 3.82 -8.94
N LEU A 457 11.08 2.50 -8.84
CA LEU A 457 9.93 1.67 -9.20
C LEU A 457 9.62 0.71 -8.06
N SER A 458 8.35 0.60 -7.70
CA SER A 458 7.90 -0.30 -6.64
C SER A 458 6.75 -1.20 -7.13
N ALA A 459 6.59 -2.34 -6.48
CA ALA A 459 5.50 -3.28 -6.70
C ALA A 459 5.15 -4.08 -5.43
N ARG A 460 3.91 -4.58 -5.33
CA ARG A 460 3.49 -5.50 -4.25
C ARG A 460 4.07 -6.89 -4.40
N THR A 461 4.50 -7.26 -5.61
CA THR A 461 5.07 -8.58 -5.91
C THR A 461 6.35 -8.46 -6.75
N ALA A 462 7.19 -9.49 -6.69
CA ALA A 462 8.43 -9.54 -7.47
C ALA A 462 8.17 -9.63 -8.99
N GLY A 463 7.04 -10.17 -9.43
CA GLY A 463 6.74 -10.31 -10.86
C GLY A 463 6.18 -9.03 -11.48
N ALA A 464 5.37 -8.25 -10.74
CA ALA A 464 4.84 -6.97 -11.18
C ALA A 464 5.94 -5.93 -11.51
N ILE A 465 7.11 -5.98 -10.84
CA ILE A 465 8.18 -4.99 -11.06
C ILE A 465 8.69 -4.97 -12.51
N ARG A 466 8.72 -6.12 -13.17
CA ARG A 466 9.15 -6.21 -14.57
C ARG A 466 8.13 -5.55 -15.49
N GLY A 467 6.85 -5.73 -15.19
CA GLY A 467 5.75 -5.06 -15.87
C GLY A 467 5.85 -3.54 -15.72
N GLN A 468 6.13 -3.06 -14.50
CA GLN A 468 6.33 -1.64 -14.21
C GLN A 468 7.49 -1.04 -15.01
N ALA A 469 8.64 -1.73 -15.03
CA ALA A 469 9.81 -1.26 -15.77
C ALA A 469 9.55 -1.19 -17.28
N GLU A 470 8.89 -2.19 -17.87
CA GLU A 470 8.56 -2.19 -19.30
C GLU A 470 7.48 -1.15 -19.64
N ALA A 471 6.49 -0.95 -18.76
CA ALA A 471 5.47 0.09 -18.94
C ALA A 471 6.09 1.50 -18.95
N LEU A 472 6.99 1.78 -18.00
CA LEU A 472 7.73 3.05 -17.97
C LEU A 472 8.64 3.21 -19.18
N ALA A 473 9.36 2.16 -19.60
CA ALA A 473 10.21 2.20 -20.78
C ALA A 473 9.42 2.57 -22.04
N ARG A 474 8.27 1.91 -22.27
CA ARG A 474 7.39 2.21 -23.41
C ARG A 474 6.82 3.62 -23.33
N HIS A 475 6.45 4.07 -22.12
CA HIS A 475 5.93 5.42 -21.92
C HIS A 475 6.97 6.49 -22.30
N LEU A 476 8.22 6.32 -21.89
CA LEU A 476 9.33 7.21 -22.24
C LEU A 476 9.64 7.20 -23.75
N GLU A 477 9.55 6.05 -24.42
CA GLU A 477 9.72 5.94 -25.88
C GLU A 477 8.63 6.69 -26.65
N ASN A 478 7.38 6.61 -26.17
CA ASN A 478 6.25 7.28 -26.80
C ASN A 478 6.22 8.79 -26.52
N HIS A 479 6.93 9.25 -25.48
CA HIS A 479 6.97 10.65 -25.06
C HIS A 479 8.41 11.16 -24.90
N PRO A 480 9.20 11.25 -25.99
CA PRO A 480 10.61 11.62 -25.93
C PRO A 480 10.87 13.06 -25.44
N GLY A 481 9.82 13.90 -25.37
CA GLY A 481 9.88 15.25 -24.82
C GLY A 481 9.74 15.33 -23.30
N LEU A 482 9.46 14.21 -22.61
CA LEU A 482 9.41 14.19 -21.13
C LEU A 482 10.81 14.37 -20.56
N ARG A 483 10.91 15.22 -19.54
CA ARG A 483 12.16 15.41 -18.82
C ARG A 483 12.28 14.36 -17.72
N LEU A 484 13.49 13.80 -17.55
CA LEU A 484 13.71 12.74 -16.57
C LEU A 484 13.61 13.23 -15.11
N ASP A 485 13.85 14.50 -14.84
CA ASP A 485 13.68 15.09 -13.50
C ASP A 485 12.21 15.13 -13.09
N ASP A 486 11.31 15.51 -14.01
CA ASP A 486 9.86 15.44 -13.82
C ASP A 486 9.40 13.99 -13.57
N VAL A 487 9.91 13.03 -14.36
CA VAL A 487 9.60 11.60 -14.20
C VAL A 487 10.11 11.07 -12.85
N ALA A 488 11.35 11.39 -12.47
CA ALA A 488 11.93 10.98 -11.19
C ALA A 488 11.15 11.57 -10.00
N HIS A 489 10.68 12.82 -10.13
CA HIS A 489 9.87 13.48 -9.12
C HIS A 489 8.50 12.80 -8.99
N SER A 490 7.74 12.61 -10.07
CA SER A 490 6.44 11.94 -10.03
C SER A 490 6.51 10.50 -9.51
N LEU A 491 7.56 9.75 -9.86
CA LEU A 491 7.76 8.40 -9.30
C LEU A 491 7.96 8.39 -7.77
N ARG A 492 8.34 9.51 -7.17
CA ARG A 492 8.56 9.64 -5.72
C ARG A 492 7.36 10.20 -4.99
N VAL A 493 6.68 11.19 -5.58
CA VAL A 493 5.58 11.91 -4.89
C VAL A 493 4.19 11.37 -5.25
N ASP A 494 4.02 10.78 -6.43
CA ASP A 494 2.72 10.33 -6.94
C ASP A 494 2.56 8.80 -6.89
N ARG A 495 3.55 8.06 -6.37
CA ARG A 495 3.59 6.59 -6.38
C ARG A 495 4.01 6.04 -5.00
N PRO A 496 3.31 5.01 -4.48
CA PRO A 496 3.63 4.44 -3.18
C PRO A 496 4.93 3.62 -3.24
N ALA A 497 5.64 3.52 -2.12
CA ALA A 497 6.89 2.78 -2.01
C ALA A 497 6.66 1.32 -1.55
N PHE A 498 6.02 0.50 -2.39
CA PHE A 498 5.76 -0.91 -2.10
C PHE A 498 7.03 -1.75 -1.78
N PRO A 499 6.88 -2.95 -1.17
CA PRO A 499 8.02 -3.75 -0.70
C PRO A 499 9.00 -4.21 -1.79
N HIS A 500 8.56 -4.53 -3.01
CA HIS A 500 9.48 -4.91 -4.08
C HIS A 500 9.96 -3.66 -4.81
N ARG A 501 11.24 -3.32 -4.66
CA ARG A 501 11.80 -2.04 -5.09
C ARG A 501 12.93 -2.22 -6.09
N LEU A 502 12.86 -1.52 -7.21
CA LEU A 502 13.88 -1.44 -8.25
C LEU A 502 14.17 0.03 -8.56
N ALA A 503 15.43 0.41 -8.69
CA ALA A 503 15.78 1.74 -9.19
C ALA A 503 16.78 1.63 -10.35
N VAL A 504 16.64 2.54 -11.31
CA VAL A 504 17.60 2.71 -12.42
C VAL A 504 18.08 4.15 -12.46
N SER A 505 19.34 4.36 -12.87
CA SER A 505 19.88 5.70 -13.07
C SER A 505 20.12 6.00 -14.54
N ALA A 506 19.79 7.22 -14.98
CA ALA A 506 19.95 7.62 -16.38
C ALA A 506 20.17 9.14 -16.54
N SER A 507 20.88 9.51 -17.60
CA SER A 507 21.13 10.90 -18.00
C SER A 507 20.39 11.31 -19.28
N SER A 508 19.71 10.37 -19.93
CA SER A 508 18.91 10.58 -21.13
C SER A 508 17.78 9.57 -21.20
N THR A 509 16.72 9.90 -21.93
CA THR A 509 15.56 9.03 -22.13
C THR A 509 15.98 7.68 -22.73
N GLU A 510 16.90 7.67 -23.69
CA GLU A 510 17.42 6.45 -24.32
C GLU A 510 18.16 5.57 -23.31
N GLU A 511 18.98 6.17 -22.45
CA GLU A 511 19.68 5.45 -21.38
C GLU A 511 18.68 4.88 -20.35
N ALA A 512 17.65 5.64 -19.99
CA ALA A 512 16.61 5.20 -19.06
C ALA A 512 15.87 3.98 -19.60
N VAL A 513 15.41 4.03 -20.85
CA VAL A 513 14.73 2.92 -21.53
C VAL A 513 15.60 1.66 -21.55
N ALA A 514 16.88 1.80 -21.92
CA ALA A 514 17.81 0.68 -21.93
C ALA A 514 18.05 0.10 -20.53
N ALA A 515 18.19 0.95 -19.51
CA ALA A 515 18.39 0.54 -18.13
C ALA A 515 17.17 -0.17 -17.54
N LEU A 516 15.95 0.33 -17.81
CA LEU A 516 14.68 -0.27 -17.38
C LEU A 516 14.52 -1.69 -17.93
N ARG A 517 14.81 -1.89 -19.22
CA ARG A 517 14.71 -3.21 -19.87
C ARG A 517 15.81 -4.19 -19.46
N ALA A 518 16.97 -3.67 -19.08
CA ALA A 518 18.10 -4.46 -18.61
C ALA A 518 18.08 -4.71 -17.08
N ALA A 519 17.11 -4.13 -16.37
CA ALA A 519 17.06 -4.18 -14.92
C ALA A 519 17.00 -5.63 -14.39
N GLY A 520 17.76 -5.86 -13.32
CA GLY A 520 17.78 -7.13 -12.61
C GLY A 520 16.53 -7.35 -11.73
N PRO A 521 16.52 -8.40 -10.90
CA PRO A 521 15.45 -8.61 -9.93
C PRO A 521 15.37 -7.44 -8.93
N ALA A 522 14.16 -7.13 -8.46
CA ALA A 522 13.94 -6.13 -7.43
C ALA A 522 14.59 -6.53 -6.08
N GLY A 523 14.99 -5.53 -5.31
CA GLY A 523 15.18 -5.70 -3.87
C GLY A 523 13.84 -5.91 -3.18
N HIS A 524 13.86 -6.46 -1.97
CA HIS A 524 12.69 -6.59 -1.12
C HIS A 524 12.96 -5.84 0.18
N ALA A 525 12.21 -4.77 0.42
CA ALA A 525 12.21 -4.05 1.68
C ALA A 525 11.35 -4.81 2.69
N THR A 526 11.91 -5.07 3.88
CA THR A 526 11.26 -5.81 4.96
C THR A 526 11.03 -4.87 6.15
N GLY A 527 9.80 -4.82 6.66
CA GLY A 527 9.44 -3.99 7.81
C GLY A 527 8.93 -2.59 7.43
N GLU A 528 8.31 -1.92 8.40
CA GLU A 528 7.82 -0.53 8.28
C GLU A 528 8.93 0.50 8.54
N ASP A 529 9.93 0.15 9.37
CA ASP A 529 11.07 1.01 9.70
C ASP A 529 12.15 1.00 8.60
N GLU A 530 12.83 2.13 8.42
CA GLU A 530 14.02 2.17 7.56
C GLU A 530 15.13 1.26 8.13
N PRO A 531 15.83 0.49 7.28
CA PRO A 531 16.90 -0.37 7.74
C PRO A 531 18.08 0.48 8.20
N ARG A 532 18.76 0.01 9.25
CA ARG A 532 19.98 0.65 9.75
C ARG A 532 21.07 0.68 8.70
N ILE A 533 21.88 1.73 8.70
CA ILE A 533 22.92 1.99 7.71
C ILE A 533 24.28 2.01 8.41
N ALA A 534 25.25 1.29 7.84
CA ALA A 534 26.61 1.32 8.35
C ALA A 534 27.62 1.75 7.28
N PHE A 535 28.40 2.79 7.53
CA PHE A 535 29.45 3.21 6.60
C PHE A 535 30.75 2.45 6.86
N LEU A 536 31.33 1.93 5.79
CA LEU A 536 32.60 1.21 5.76
C LEU A 536 33.64 2.07 5.05
N LEU A 537 34.62 2.59 5.80
CA LEU A 537 35.65 3.49 5.28
C LEU A 537 36.93 2.70 4.98
N PRO A 538 37.34 2.58 3.72
CA PRO A 538 38.47 1.74 3.31
C PRO A 538 39.81 2.17 3.91
N GLY A 539 40.80 1.27 3.80
CA GLY A 539 42.18 1.55 4.14
C GLY A 539 43.01 1.86 2.89
N GLY A 540 44.31 2.06 3.08
CA GLY A 540 45.23 2.26 1.95
C GLY A 540 45.28 1.05 1.01
N GLY A 541 45.21 1.31 -0.30
CA GLY A 541 45.39 0.31 -1.36
C GLY A 541 44.36 0.35 -2.50
N THR A 542 43.26 1.11 -2.34
CA THR A 542 42.17 1.22 -3.32
C THR A 542 42.18 2.52 -4.12
N GLN A 543 42.94 3.52 -3.67
CA GLN A 543 43.04 4.84 -4.29
C GLN A 543 43.60 4.80 -5.72
N TYR A 544 43.17 5.77 -6.53
CA TYR A 544 43.69 6.00 -7.88
C TYR A 544 43.57 7.48 -8.26
N VAL A 545 44.41 7.92 -9.20
CA VAL A 545 44.39 9.30 -9.71
C VAL A 545 43.11 9.57 -10.49
N GLY A 546 42.43 10.68 -10.16
CA GLY A 546 41.17 11.08 -10.77
C GLY A 546 39.92 10.53 -10.08
N MET A 547 40.04 9.90 -8.90
CA MET A 547 38.88 9.46 -8.13
C MET A 547 38.08 10.68 -7.64
N GLY A 548 36.76 10.67 -7.86
CA GLY A 548 35.89 11.78 -7.47
C GLY A 548 36.07 13.08 -8.26
N ALA A 549 36.85 13.09 -9.34
CA ALA A 549 37.10 14.29 -10.15
C ALA A 549 35.83 14.80 -10.87
N GLU A 550 34.92 13.89 -11.22
CA GLU A 550 33.59 14.23 -11.75
C GLU A 550 32.70 14.83 -10.67
N LEU A 551 32.64 14.19 -9.49
CA LEU A 551 31.87 14.68 -8.34
C LEU A 551 32.34 16.08 -7.91
N HIS A 552 33.64 16.35 -7.88
CA HIS A 552 34.18 17.69 -7.58
C HIS A 552 33.73 18.76 -8.57
N ARG A 553 33.49 18.39 -9.83
CA ARG A 553 32.99 19.32 -10.86
C ARG A 553 31.49 19.54 -10.72
N ASP A 554 30.74 18.47 -10.52
CA ASP A 554 29.31 18.43 -10.78
C ASP A 554 28.44 18.43 -9.49
N ASP A 555 29.02 18.15 -8.32
CA ASP A 555 28.35 18.14 -7.02
C ASP A 555 28.95 19.21 -6.07
N GLU A 556 28.10 20.10 -5.55
CA GLU A 556 28.53 21.22 -4.71
C GLU A 556 29.02 20.78 -3.32
N VAL A 557 28.33 19.83 -2.68
CA VAL A 557 28.68 19.33 -1.35
C VAL A 557 30.02 18.60 -1.39
N TYR A 558 30.21 17.74 -2.38
CA TYR A 558 31.48 17.03 -2.58
C TYR A 558 32.62 18.00 -2.85
N ARG A 559 32.40 19.00 -3.72
CA ARG A 559 33.40 20.02 -4.06
C ARG A 559 33.84 20.80 -2.84
N ASP A 560 32.90 21.31 -2.06
CA ASP A 560 33.18 22.13 -0.88
C ASP A 560 33.93 21.35 0.19
N ALA A 561 33.57 20.07 0.39
CA ALA A 561 34.27 19.18 1.31
C ALA A 561 35.73 18.94 0.88
N VAL A 562 35.98 18.67 -0.41
CA VAL A 562 37.35 18.49 -0.93
C VAL A 562 38.17 19.78 -0.82
N ASP A 563 37.58 20.93 -1.17
CA ASP A 563 38.27 22.22 -1.13
C ASP A 563 38.60 22.64 0.31
N ARG A 564 37.72 22.34 1.27
CA ARG A 564 38.01 22.51 2.70
C ARG A 564 39.18 21.64 3.15
N CYS A 565 39.17 20.35 2.82
CA CYS A 565 40.28 19.44 3.13
C CYS A 565 41.60 19.93 2.51
N ALA A 566 41.57 20.41 1.27
CA ALA A 566 42.75 20.95 0.60
C ALA A 566 43.30 22.20 1.31
N ALA A 567 42.43 23.10 1.78
CA ALA A 567 42.84 24.28 2.53
C ALA A 567 43.55 23.93 3.85
N ILE A 568 43.06 22.92 4.58
CA ILE A 568 43.65 22.43 5.84
C ILE A 568 45.03 21.79 5.59
N LEU A 569 45.15 21.00 4.51
CA LEU A 569 46.36 20.23 4.23
C LEU A 569 47.49 21.05 3.59
N ARG A 570 47.16 22.11 2.85
CA ARG A 570 48.14 22.95 2.16
C ARG A 570 49.31 23.44 3.04
N PRO A 571 49.10 23.98 4.26
CA PRO A 571 50.22 24.38 5.13
C PRO A 571 51.05 23.21 5.66
N VAL A 572 50.46 22.00 5.74
CA VAL A 572 51.13 20.79 6.25
C VAL A 572 51.99 20.14 5.16
N LEU A 573 51.46 20.04 3.94
CA LEU A 573 52.11 19.37 2.81
C LEU A 573 53.07 20.29 2.04
N GLY A 574 52.83 21.61 2.08
CA GLY A 574 53.54 22.58 1.25
C GLY A 574 53.08 22.61 -0.22
N GLU A 575 52.13 21.76 -0.58
CA GLU A 575 51.52 21.64 -1.90
C GLU A 575 49.99 21.44 -1.79
N ASP A 576 49.29 21.51 -2.91
CA ASP A 576 47.84 21.29 -2.96
C ASP A 576 47.54 19.79 -3.14
N ILE A 577 46.80 19.20 -2.19
CA ILE A 577 46.44 17.78 -2.24
C ILE A 577 45.62 17.43 -3.50
N ARG A 578 44.94 18.41 -4.10
CA ARG A 578 44.17 18.21 -5.34
C ARG A 578 45.05 17.82 -6.52
N THR A 579 46.33 18.21 -6.52
CA THR A 579 47.30 17.72 -7.52
C THR A 579 47.47 16.20 -7.42
N ALA A 580 47.59 15.67 -6.20
CA ALA A 580 47.68 14.23 -5.97
C ALA A 580 46.36 13.51 -6.27
N LEU A 581 45.23 14.16 -5.96
CA LEU A 581 43.89 13.63 -6.15
C LEU A 581 43.52 13.50 -7.64
N PHE A 582 43.80 14.53 -8.45
CA PHE A 582 43.27 14.65 -9.80
C PHE A 582 44.30 14.55 -10.92
N GLU A 583 45.57 14.90 -10.68
CA GLU A 583 46.57 15.01 -11.75
C GLU A 583 47.59 13.86 -11.71
N HIS A 584 48.29 13.70 -10.59
CA HIS A 584 49.36 12.72 -10.47
C HIS A 584 49.68 12.37 -9.02
N ALA A 585 49.67 11.06 -8.71
CA ALA A 585 50.22 10.53 -7.48
C ALA A 585 50.89 9.17 -7.74
N GLU A 586 52.02 8.93 -7.11
CA GLU A 586 52.64 7.61 -7.11
C GLU A 586 51.78 6.64 -6.26
N PRO A 587 51.41 5.45 -6.78
CA PRO A 587 50.63 4.48 -6.03
C PRO A 587 51.32 4.08 -4.71
N GLY A 588 50.61 4.25 -3.60
CA GLY A 588 51.12 3.92 -2.26
C GLY A 588 51.96 5.02 -1.60
N SER A 589 52.13 6.18 -2.24
CA SER A 589 52.72 7.37 -1.60
C SER A 589 51.82 7.95 -0.50
N PRO A 590 52.38 8.69 0.49
CA PRO A 590 51.61 9.42 1.48
C PRO A 590 50.51 10.30 0.88
N SER A 591 50.81 11.06 -0.17
CA SER A 591 49.83 11.93 -0.83
C SER A 591 48.66 11.15 -1.43
N ALA A 592 48.92 9.96 -2.00
CA ALA A 592 47.86 9.09 -2.53
C ALA A 592 46.93 8.53 -1.42
N MET A 593 47.48 8.13 -0.27
CA MET A 593 46.66 7.66 0.86
C MET A 593 45.92 8.80 1.55
N LEU A 594 46.52 9.98 1.61
CA LEU A 594 45.83 11.15 2.16
C LEU A 594 44.69 11.61 1.25
N ALA A 595 44.89 11.52 -0.07
CA ALA A 595 43.84 11.73 -1.07
C ALA A 595 42.64 10.78 -0.85
N LEU A 596 42.88 9.52 -0.45
CA LEU A 596 41.80 8.59 -0.09
C LEU A 596 40.96 9.13 1.08
N VAL A 597 41.60 9.58 2.17
CA VAL A 597 40.90 10.15 3.34
C VAL A 597 40.06 11.36 2.96
N VAL A 598 40.58 12.23 2.08
CA VAL A 598 39.83 13.39 1.56
C VAL A 598 38.59 12.93 0.78
N THR A 599 38.74 11.92 -0.09
CA THR A 599 37.63 11.34 -0.85
C THR A 599 36.59 10.67 0.04
N GLU A 600 37.02 9.90 1.05
CA GLU A 600 36.12 9.25 2.01
C GLU A 600 35.27 10.28 2.75
N TYR A 601 35.92 11.32 3.30
CA TYR A 601 35.23 12.37 4.04
C TYR A 601 34.25 13.14 3.16
N ALA A 602 34.66 13.54 1.95
CA ALA A 602 33.79 14.26 1.02
C ALA A 602 32.59 13.42 0.58
N LEU A 603 32.80 12.13 0.30
CA LEU A 603 31.72 11.22 -0.13
C LEU A 603 30.74 10.90 0.99
N ALA A 604 31.24 10.66 2.22
CA ALA A 604 30.39 10.49 3.40
C ALA A 604 29.53 11.75 3.63
N THR A 605 30.14 12.94 3.56
CA THR A 605 29.43 14.21 3.74
C THR A 605 28.34 14.37 2.67
N THR A 606 28.64 14.08 1.41
CA THR A 606 27.68 14.15 0.30
C THR A 606 26.46 13.26 0.54
N LEU A 607 26.68 12.03 1.00
CA LEU A 607 25.60 11.09 1.32
C LEU A 607 24.78 11.54 2.54
N MET A 608 25.44 12.01 3.59
CA MET A 608 24.77 12.48 4.81
C MET A 608 23.91 13.71 4.55
N GLU A 609 24.39 14.67 3.75
CA GLU A 609 23.59 15.84 3.33
C GLU A 609 22.45 15.46 2.37
N SER A 610 22.58 14.33 1.67
CA SER A 610 21.51 13.74 0.84
C SER A 610 20.47 12.96 1.64
N GLY A 611 20.58 12.91 2.98
CA GLY A 611 19.67 12.19 3.86
C GLY A 611 20.13 10.78 4.28
N VAL A 612 21.21 10.26 3.70
CA VAL A 612 21.77 8.94 4.07
C VAL A 612 22.70 9.10 5.27
N VAL A 613 22.12 9.09 6.47
CA VAL A 613 22.87 9.22 7.73
C VAL A 613 23.24 7.84 8.26
N PRO A 614 24.52 7.57 8.59
CA PRO A 614 24.91 6.27 9.15
C PRO A 614 24.52 6.13 10.62
N ASP A 615 23.94 4.99 10.98
CA ASP A 615 23.73 4.55 12.37
C ASP A 615 25.01 4.03 13.02
N ALA A 616 25.96 3.58 12.19
CA ALA A 616 27.22 3.04 12.63
C ALA A 616 28.34 3.27 11.60
N LEU A 617 29.58 3.33 12.08
CA LEU A 617 30.76 3.52 11.25
C LEU A 617 31.80 2.43 11.55
N ILE A 618 32.53 1.99 10.53
CA ILE A 618 33.77 1.23 10.72
C ILE A 618 34.78 1.68 9.68
N GLY A 619 36.00 1.97 10.11
CA GLY A 619 37.10 2.26 9.21
C GLY A 619 38.13 1.14 9.20
N HIS A 620 38.85 0.94 8.10
CA HIS A 620 39.98 0.01 8.05
C HIS A 620 41.30 0.77 8.16
N SER A 621 41.94 0.70 9.31
CA SER A 621 43.16 1.41 9.66
C SER A 621 43.09 2.92 9.41
N LEU A 622 43.41 3.35 8.18
CA LEU A 622 43.42 4.75 7.82
C LEU A 622 42.00 5.32 7.86
N GLY A 623 41.01 4.56 7.37
CA GLY A 623 39.61 4.94 7.40
C GLY A 623 39.04 5.10 8.81
N GLU A 624 39.66 4.55 9.86
CA GLU A 624 39.18 4.76 11.24
C GLU A 624 39.36 6.21 11.70
N TYR A 625 40.34 6.94 11.17
CA TYR A 625 40.46 8.38 11.41
C TYR A 625 39.31 9.16 10.78
N THR A 626 38.89 8.77 9.57
CA THR A 626 37.71 9.33 8.92
C THR A 626 36.44 8.98 9.69
N ALA A 627 36.28 7.72 10.14
CA ALA A 627 35.14 7.30 10.96
C ALA A 627 35.07 8.07 12.28
N ALA A 628 36.19 8.22 12.99
CA ALA A 628 36.28 9.00 14.22
C ALA A 628 36.01 10.49 13.98
N CYS A 629 36.39 11.03 12.82
CA CYS A 629 36.06 12.41 12.44
C CYS A 629 34.56 12.59 12.23
N LEU A 630 33.92 11.70 11.47
CA LEU A 630 32.46 11.72 11.22
C LEU A 630 31.68 11.50 12.53
N ALA A 631 32.18 10.64 13.42
CA ALA A 631 31.63 10.45 14.76
C ALA A 631 31.82 11.66 15.69
N GLY A 632 32.63 12.66 15.33
CA GLY A 632 32.95 13.82 16.16
C GLY A 632 33.96 13.55 17.28
N THR A 633 34.61 12.39 17.28
CA THR A 633 35.73 12.08 18.18
C THR A 633 36.93 12.96 17.87
N LEU A 634 37.17 13.24 16.59
CA LEU A 634 38.22 14.14 16.08
C LEU A 634 37.58 15.26 15.25
N GLU A 635 38.16 16.46 15.27
CA GLU A 635 37.78 17.51 14.32
C GLU A 635 38.58 17.36 13.02
N LEU A 636 37.97 17.70 11.88
CA LEU A 636 38.62 17.62 10.57
C LEU A 636 39.95 18.38 10.51
N ASP A 637 39.97 19.60 11.08
CA ASP A 637 41.11 20.51 11.10
C ASP A 637 42.31 19.95 11.90
N GLU A 638 42.05 19.04 12.86
CA GLU A 638 43.05 18.38 13.69
C GLU A 638 43.41 16.97 13.15
N MET A 639 42.43 16.26 12.58
CA MET A 639 42.57 14.91 12.05
C MET A 639 43.48 14.87 10.81
N LEU A 640 43.28 15.77 9.84
CA LEU A 640 44.03 15.74 8.59
C LEU A 640 45.55 15.96 8.79
N PRO A 641 46.01 16.95 9.59
CA PRO A 641 47.44 17.09 9.91
C PRO A 641 48.01 15.88 10.66
N LEU A 642 47.26 15.30 11.60
CA LEU A 642 47.69 14.11 12.34
C LEU A 642 47.88 12.92 11.41
N VAL A 643 46.95 12.70 10.48
CA VAL A 643 47.03 11.62 9.48
C VAL A 643 48.20 11.86 8.52
N ALA A 644 48.42 13.09 8.06
CA ALA A 644 49.57 13.43 7.22
C ALA A 644 50.91 13.08 7.93
N GLU A 645 51.05 13.43 9.22
CA GLU A 645 52.23 13.04 9.99
C GLU A 645 52.32 11.53 10.16
N ARG A 646 51.21 10.86 10.50
CA ARG A 646 51.17 9.40 10.64
C ARG A 646 51.75 8.71 9.41
N LEU A 647 51.33 9.14 8.21
CA LEU A 647 51.84 8.60 6.94
C LEU A 647 53.33 8.90 6.74
N ARG A 648 53.79 10.12 7.07
CA ARG A 648 55.21 10.49 7.01
C ARG A 648 56.07 9.59 7.92
N LEU A 649 55.61 9.33 9.14
CA LEU A 649 56.31 8.48 10.11
C LEU A 649 56.37 7.02 9.64
N ILE A 650 55.28 6.48 9.11
CA ILE A 650 55.25 5.12 8.54
C ILE A 650 56.24 4.99 7.39
N VAL A 651 56.29 5.95 6.46
CA VAL A 651 57.27 5.95 5.37
C VAL A 651 58.69 6.02 5.91
N SER A 652 58.94 6.86 6.92
CA SER A 652 60.27 6.99 7.51
C SER A 652 60.77 5.73 8.22
N ALA A 653 59.85 4.94 8.78
CA ALA A 653 60.14 3.64 9.40
C ALA A 653 60.44 2.55 8.36
N GLY A 654 59.89 2.65 7.15
CA GLY A 654 60.12 1.72 6.05
C GLY A 654 59.44 0.36 6.22
N GLY A 655 60.04 -0.68 5.63
CA GLY A 655 59.52 -2.05 5.65
C GLY A 655 58.48 -2.34 4.55
N ALA A 656 57.89 -3.54 4.63
CA ALA A 656 56.96 -4.06 3.63
C ALA A 656 55.69 -4.64 4.26
N THR A 657 54.64 -4.75 3.45
CA THR A 657 53.35 -5.32 3.85
C THR A 657 52.83 -6.28 2.79
N VAL A 658 52.36 -7.45 3.23
CA VAL A 658 51.81 -8.50 2.38
C VAL A 658 50.45 -8.97 2.93
N GLY A 659 49.45 -9.05 2.06
CA GLY A 659 48.17 -9.69 2.36
C GLY A 659 48.28 -11.19 2.10
N VAL A 660 47.80 -12.01 3.01
CA VAL A 660 47.92 -13.47 2.98
C VAL A 660 46.54 -14.11 3.15
N ALA A 661 46.21 -15.04 2.26
CA ALA A 661 44.97 -15.81 2.31
C ALA A 661 45.12 -16.99 3.30
N ALA A 662 45.22 -16.68 4.59
CA ALA A 662 45.35 -17.66 5.66
C ALA A 662 44.74 -17.12 6.98
N PRO A 663 44.29 -18.02 7.88
CA PRO A 663 43.82 -17.65 9.20
C PRO A 663 44.98 -17.14 10.07
N ALA A 664 44.64 -16.29 11.04
CA ALA A 664 45.62 -15.68 11.93
C ALA A 664 46.39 -16.73 12.77
N GLU A 665 45.76 -17.86 13.09
CA GLU A 665 46.38 -18.95 13.86
C GLU A 665 47.54 -19.59 13.11
N ASP A 666 47.33 -19.96 11.84
CA ASP A 666 48.37 -20.56 10.99
C ASP A 666 49.53 -19.59 10.73
N LEU A 667 49.23 -18.30 10.63
CA LEU A 667 50.26 -17.29 10.43
C LEU A 667 51.10 -17.07 11.68
N ARG A 668 50.56 -17.20 12.89
CA ARG A 668 51.35 -17.00 14.14
C ARG A 668 52.55 -17.94 14.22
N GLU A 669 52.48 -19.13 13.65
CA GLU A 669 53.61 -20.07 13.58
C GLU A 669 54.72 -19.64 12.60
N LEU A 670 54.39 -18.72 11.68
CA LEU A 670 55.28 -18.19 10.64
C LEU A 670 55.87 -16.82 10.98
N LEU A 671 55.39 -16.15 12.03
CA LEU A 671 55.87 -14.83 12.44
C LEU A 671 57.09 -14.95 13.35
N ASP A 672 58.19 -14.28 12.96
CA ASP A 672 59.34 -14.03 13.83
C ASP A 672 59.24 -12.63 14.46
N ASP A 673 60.26 -12.23 15.24
CA ASP A 673 60.34 -10.91 15.87
C ASP A 673 60.49 -9.75 14.87
N ARG A 674 60.74 -10.07 13.60
CA ARG A 674 60.87 -9.12 12.48
C ARG A 674 59.61 -9.01 11.63
N LEU A 675 58.54 -9.70 12.03
CA LEU A 675 57.22 -9.67 11.40
C LEU A 675 56.14 -9.37 12.44
N SER A 676 55.06 -8.76 12.00
CA SER A 676 53.91 -8.44 12.84
C SER A 676 52.63 -8.72 12.07
N LEU A 677 51.65 -9.29 12.76
CA LEU A 677 50.30 -9.40 12.23
C LEU A 677 49.69 -8.00 12.21
N ALA A 678 49.55 -7.41 11.04
CA ALA A 678 49.10 -6.03 10.87
C ALA A 678 47.58 -5.92 10.86
N ALA A 679 46.87 -6.88 10.27
CA ALA A 679 45.40 -6.90 10.24
C ALA A 679 44.83 -8.31 10.15
N ILE A 680 43.66 -8.51 10.76
CA ILE A 680 42.79 -9.67 10.60
C ILE A 680 41.53 -9.15 9.89
N ASN A 681 41.43 -9.40 8.59
CA ASN A 681 40.38 -8.86 7.72
C ASN A 681 39.21 -9.83 7.52
N GLY A 682 39.44 -11.13 7.77
CA GLY A 682 38.42 -12.17 7.73
C GLY A 682 39.00 -13.50 8.22
N PRO A 683 38.18 -14.57 8.23
CA PRO A 683 38.60 -15.90 8.72
C PRO A 683 39.85 -16.43 8.00
N GLU A 684 39.98 -16.19 6.69
CA GLU A 684 41.11 -16.62 5.87
C GLU A 684 41.83 -15.44 5.21
N ALA A 685 41.71 -14.22 5.76
CA ALA A 685 42.28 -13.02 5.15
C ALA A 685 43.02 -12.21 6.21
N CYS A 686 44.35 -12.27 6.20
CA CYS A 686 45.21 -11.54 7.12
C CYS A 686 46.23 -10.67 6.38
N THR A 687 46.81 -9.71 7.10
CA THR A 687 47.90 -8.86 6.58
C THR A 687 49.09 -8.95 7.52
N VAL A 688 50.29 -9.14 6.97
CA VAL A 688 51.56 -9.19 7.70
C VAL A 688 52.43 -8.03 7.27
N ALA A 689 53.05 -7.35 8.23
CA ALA A 689 53.97 -6.24 8.00
C ALA A 689 55.26 -6.41 8.80
N GLY A 690 56.38 -5.96 8.25
CA GLY A 690 57.67 -6.04 8.94
C GLY A 690 58.84 -5.67 8.04
N ASP A 691 60.03 -6.14 8.41
CA ASP A 691 61.25 -5.89 7.64
C ASP A 691 61.11 -6.40 6.20
N GLU A 692 61.62 -5.63 5.24
CA GLU A 692 61.64 -5.99 3.81
C GLU A 692 62.16 -7.42 3.58
N GLU A 693 63.32 -7.75 4.15
CA GLU A 693 63.94 -9.06 4.02
C GLU A 693 63.11 -10.17 4.69
N ALA A 694 62.43 -9.87 5.80
CA ALA A 694 61.62 -10.85 6.51
C ALA A 694 60.33 -11.15 5.75
N VAL A 695 59.70 -10.12 5.16
CA VAL A 695 58.55 -10.27 4.28
C VAL A 695 58.91 -11.11 3.05
N VAL A 696 60.05 -10.87 2.42
CA VAL A 696 60.51 -11.71 1.28
C VAL A 696 60.73 -13.17 1.69
N ARG A 697 61.26 -13.44 2.90
CA ARG A 697 61.36 -14.82 3.42
C ARG A 697 59.99 -15.45 3.65
N LEU A 698 59.05 -14.70 4.21
CA LEU A 698 57.68 -15.15 4.41
C LEU A 698 57.01 -15.47 3.07
N GLU A 699 57.13 -14.60 2.07
CA GLU A 699 56.61 -14.83 0.72
C GLU A 699 57.13 -16.15 0.13
N ALA A 700 58.43 -16.43 0.28
CA ALA A 700 59.03 -17.69 -0.17
C ALA A 700 58.53 -18.92 0.61
N GLU A 701 58.25 -18.79 1.90
CA GLU A 701 57.64 -19.86 2.71
C GLU A 701 56.17 -20.09 2.30
N LEU A 702 55.39 -19.01 2.11
CA LEU A 702 54.01 -19.09 1.66
C LEU A 702 53.91 -19.74 0.28
N THR A 703 54.81 -19.41 -0.65
CA THR A 703 54.93 -20.12 -1.94
C THR A 703 55.20 -21.61 -1.75
N ARG A 704 56.06 -22.00 -0.80
CA ARG A 704 56.34 -23.41 -0.52
C ARG A 704 55.15 -24.16 0.09
N ARG A 705 54.29 -23.45 0.83
CA ARG A 705 53.06 -23.98 1.44
C ARG A 705 51.83 -23.89 0.54
N ASP A 706 51.98 -23.39 -0.69
CA ASP A 706 50.87 -23.13 -1.63
C ASP A 706 49.78 -22.21 -1.06
N VAL A 707 50.18 -21.25 -0.21
CA VAL A 707 49.27 -20.26 0.38
C VAL A 707 49.27 -18.99 -0.48
N PRO A 708 48.11 -18.56 -1.02
CA PRO A 708 48.03 -17.35 -1.83
C PRO A 708 48.39 -16.09 -1.03
N PHE A 709 49.19 -15.21 -1.61
CA PHE A 709 49.51 -13.92 -1.02
C PHE A 709 49.66 -12.83 -2.08
N ARG A 710 49.56 -11.57 -1.64
CA ARG A 710 49.73 -10.40 -2.49
C ARG A 710 50.42 -9.28 -1.74
N ARG A 711 51.55 -8.83 -2.27
CA ARG A 711 52.24 -7.65 -1.74
C ARG A 711 51.40 -6.39 -1.92
N LEU A 712 51.24 -5.62 -0.84
CA LEU A 712 50.38 -4.43 -0.82
C LEU A 712 51.17 -3.17 -1.20
N ARG A 713 50.56 -2.27 -1.96
CA ARG A 713 51.14 -0.98 -2.36
C ARG A 713 50.74 0.11 -1.37
N VAL A 714 51.36 0.09 -0.20
CA VAL A 714 51.12 1.03 0.93
C VAL A 714 52.43 1.68 1.36
N ALA A 715 52.37 2.76 2.16
CA ALA A 715 53.53 3.59 2.53
C ALA A 715 54.70 2.88 3.22
N GLY A 716 54.46 1.70 3.81
CA GLY A 716 55.44 0.98 4.62
C GLY A 716 54.75 -0.02 5.53
N ALA A 717 55.50 -0.56 6.48
CA ALA A 717 55.03 -1.59 7.41
C ALA A 717 54.17 -1.03 8.56
N ALA A 718 52.98 -0.52 8.24
CA ALA A 718 52.01 -0.08 9.26
C ALA A 718 51.62 -1.22 10.22
N HIS A 719 51.24 -0.88 11.46
CA HIS A 719 50.81 -1.85 12.49
C HIS A 719 51.87 -2.90 12.83
N SER A 720 53.14 -2.49 12.85
CA SER A 720 54.28 -3.38 13.09
C SER A 720 55.29 -2.79 14.07
N HIS A 721 56.20 -3.65 14.55
CA HIS A 721 57.33 -3.27 15.40
C HIS A 721 58.25 -2.22 14.79
N LEU A 722 58.26 -2.04 13.47
CA LEU A 722 59.04 -0.98 12.82
C LEU A 722 58.58 0.42 13.20
N LEU A 723 57.37 0.57 13.75
CA LEU A 723 56.86 1.85 14.22
C LEU A 723 57.37 2.23 15.62
N ASP A 724 57.91 1.29 16.40
CA ASP A 724 58.35 1.53 17.79
C ASP A 724 59.32 2.74 17.93
N PRO A 725 60.28 2.98 17.01
CA PRO A 725 61.15 4.15 17.08
C PRO A 725 60.45 5.50 16.86
N VAL A 726 59.33 5.51 16.12
CA VAL A 726 58.60 6.72 15.72
C VAL A 726 57.32 6.94 16.53
N VAL A 727 56.94 6.02 17.43
CA VAL A 727 55.79 6.20 18.35
C VAL A 727 55.92 7.49 19.14
N GLY A 728 57.11 7.85 19.62
CA GLY A 728 57.34 9.09 20.38
C GLY A 728 56.97 10.35 19.60
N ASP A 729 57.33 10.40 18.32
CA ASP A 729 57.03 11.53 17.43
C ASP A 729 55.53 11.60 17.13
N PHE A 730 54.88 10.46 16.88
CA PHE A 730 53.43 10.40 16.69
C PHE A 730 52.68 10.87 17.94
N THR A 731 53.09 10.41 19.13
CA THR A 731 52.51 10.82 20.41
C THR A 731 52.66 12.32 20.65
N ALA A 732 53.79 12.91 20.25
CA ALA A 732 54.00 14.35 20.37
C ALA A 732 52.99 15.16 19.56
N GLN A 733 52.69 14.73 18.31
CA GLN A 733 51.64 15.37 17.51
C GLN A 733 50.24 15.10 18.06
N LEU A 734 49.96 13.87 18.48
CA LEU A 734 48.68 13.46 19.03
C LEU A 734 48.27 14.30 20.26
N ARG A 735 49.22 14.79 21.06
CA ARG A 735 48.93 15.70 22.20
C ARG A 735 48.36 17.05 21.80
N GLY A 736 48.58 17.49 20.56
CA GLY A 736 48.00 18.70 20.00
C GLY A 736 46.57 18.54 19.51
N VAL A 737 46.03 17.31 19.52
CA VAL A 737 44.70 16.98 19.00
C VAL A 737 43.70 16.76 20.12
N THR A 738 42.59 17.47 20.05
CA THR A 738 41.46 17.29 20.97
C THR A 738 40.68 16.03 20.60
N ARG A 739 40.47 15.14 21.56
CA ARG A 739 39.67 13.91 21.39
C ARG A 739 38.43 13.98 22.26
N ARG A 740 37.26 13.78 21.65
CA ARG A 740 35.95 13.83 22.31
C ARG A 740 35.31 12.44 22.33
N ALA A 741 34.28 12.26 23.16
CA ALA A 741 33.47 11.05 23.08
C ALA A 741 32.70 11.03 21.74
N PRO A 742 32.55 9.85 21.10
CA PRO A 742 31.83 9.74 19.84
C PRO A 742 30.36 10.12 20.00
N ARG A 743 29.82 10.85 19.01
CA ARG A 743 28.40 11.19 18.86
C ARG A 743 27.67 10.19 17.97
N LEU A 744 28.38 9.60 16.99
CA LEU A 744 27.90 8.47 16.20
C LEU A 744 28.65 7.20 16.62
N PRO A 745 27.96 6.06 16.76
CA PRO A 745 28.61 4.77 17.05
C PRO A 745 29.64 4.43 15.96
N TYR A 746 30.83 4.00 16.38
CA TYR A 746 31.78 3.39 15.46
C TYR A 746 32.52 2.23 16.12
N VAL A 747 33.01 1.30 15.31
CA VAL A 747 33.72 0.10 15.77
C VAL A 747 35.23 0.34 15.71
N SER A 748 35.93 0.17 16.84
CA SER A 748 37.37 0.44 16.92
C SER A 748 38.20 -0.74 16.38
N ASN A 749 39.25 -0.46 15.60
CA ASN A 749 40.11 -1.52 15.06
C ASN A 749 41.01 -2.16 16.13
N VAL A 750 41.24 -1.48 17.25
CA VAL A 750 42.08 -2.00 18.35
C VAL A 750 41.34 -3.09 19.11
N THR A 751 40.07 -2.85 19.41
CA THR A 751 39.25 -3.74 20.25
C THR A 751 38.43 -4.73 19.41
N GLY A 752 38.03 -4.34 18.19
CA GLY A 752 37.10 -5.10 17.35
C GLY A 752 35.65 -5.02 17.84
N THR A 753 35.31 -4.02 18.65
CA THR A 753 33.96 -3.77 19.18
C THR A 753 33.67 -2.26 19.23
N TRP A 754 32.46 -1.87 19.64
CA TRP A 754 32.03 -0.48 19.73
C TRP A 754 33.02 0.39 20.52
N ALA A 755 33.35 1.55 19.98
CA ALA A 755 34.23 2.54 20.59
C ALA A 755 33.61 3.11 21.87
N GLY A 756 34.27 2.90 23.00
CA GLY A 756 33.89 3.44 24.30
C GLY A 756 34.74 4.66 24.72
N PRO A 757 34.72 5.04 26.01
CA PRO A 757 35.48 6.19 26.53
C PRO A 757 37.00 6.13 26.28
N GLU A 758 37.56 4.94 26.05
CA GLU A 758 38.98 4.72 25.80
C GLU A 758 39.51 5.47 24.58
N VAL A 759 38.67 5.75 23.58
CA VAL A 759 39.07 6.45 22.35
C VAL A 759 39.41 7.92 22.57
N THR A 760 39.04 8.47 23.74
CA THR A 760 39.47 9.80 24.18
C THR A 760 40.91 9.82 24.68
N GLY A 761 41.44 8.65 25.07
CA GLY A 761 42.78 8.48 25.65
C GLY A 761 43.88 8.45 24.59
N GLU A 762 45.06 8.98 24.96
CA GLU A 762 46.28 8.95 24.13
C GLU A 762 46.68 7.50 23.78
N GLN A 763 46.56 6.59 24.75
CA GLN A 763 46.99 5.20 24.62
C GLN A 763 46.24 4.45 23.52
N HIS A 764 44.93 4.69 23.35
CA HIS A 764 44.13 4.04 22.31
C HIS A 764 44.68 4.34 20.91
N TRP A 765 45.02 5.58 20.62
CA TRP A 765 45.53 5.98 19.30
C TRP A 765 46.97 5.54 19.06
N ILE A 766 47.79 5.42 20.12
CA ILE A 766 49.10 4.77 20.05
C ILE A 766 48.94 3.29 19.70
N ASP A 767 48.01 2.60 20.37
CA ASP A 767 47.71 1.20 20.06
C ASP A 767 47.12 1.07 18.66
N HIS A 768 46.24 1.97 18.20
CA HIS A 768 45.74 1.99 16.82
C HIS A 768 46.85 2.23 15.80
N PHE A 769 47.88 3.02 16.13
CA PHE A 769 49.03 3.23 15.25
C PHE A 769 49.91 1.97 15.14
N ARG A 770 49.99 1.16 16.20
CA ARG A 770 51.02 0.11 16.38
C ARG A 770 50.51 -1.33 16.36
N ARG A 771 49.30 -1.60 16.82
CA ARG A 771 48.72 -2.94 17.06
C ARG A 771 47.93 -3.44 15.85
N THR A 772 47.60 -4.73 15.88
CA THR A 772 46.83 -5.41 14.83
C THR A 772 45.43 -4.81 14.67
N VAL A 773 45.02 -4.52 13.43
CA VAL A 773 43.66 -4.14 13.07
C VAL A 773 42.73 -5.36 13.14
N ARG A 774 41.70 -5.32 13.99
CA ARG A 774 40.72 -6.38 14.21
C ARG A 774 39.45 -6.16 13.39
N PHE A 775 39.59 -5.98 12.08
CA PHE A 775 38.47 -5.66 11.19
C PHE A 775 37.42 -6.78 11.10
N ALA A 776 37.86 -8.05 11.09
CA ALA A 776 36.95 -9.20 11.06
C ALA A 776 36.02 -9.25 12.29
N ASP A 777 36.58 -8.99 13.47
CA ASP A 777 35.82 -8.90 14.71
C ASP A 777 34.87 -7.70 14.66
N GLY A 778 35.35 -6.57 14.17
CA GLY A 778 34.54 -5.36 14.06
C GLY A 778 33.36 -5.49 13.10
N ILE A 779 33.53 -6.16 11.97
CA ILE A 779 32.43 -6.48 11.06
C ILE A 779 31.44 -7.45 11.71
N ALA A 780 31.92 -8.40 12.53
CA ALA A 780 31.02 -9.27 13.27
C ALA A 780 30.15 -8.48 14.26
N THR A 781 30.73 -7.53 15.02
CA THR A 781 29.97 -6.63 15.90
C THR A 781 29.00 -5.74 15.11
N LEU A 782 29.43 -5.19 13.98
CA LEU A 782 28.60 -4.29 13.17
C LEU A 782 27.37 -4.99 12.58
N CYS A 783 27.51 -6.26 12.17
CA CYS A 783 26.45 -7.03 11.55
C CYS A 783 25.46 -7.69 12.53
N GLU A 784 25.60 -7.48 13.85
CA GLU A 784 24.64 -7.99 14.84
C GLU A 784 23.21 -7.46 14.61
N ASP A 785 23.10 -6.22 14.09
CA ASP A 785 21.84 -5.54 13.81
C ASP A 785 21.42 -5.58 12.32
N ASP A 786 22.03 -6.45 11.51
CA ASP A 786 21.83 -6.58 10.05
C ASP A 786 21.71 -5.25 9.25
N PRO A 787 22.67 -4.31 9.38
CA PRO A 787 22.60 -3.04 8.66
C PRO A 787 22.89 -3.20 7.17
N VAL A 788 22.43 -2.24 6.37
CA VAL A 788 22.91 -2.05 4.99
C VAL A 788 24.32 -1.47 5.03
N LEU A 789 25.29 -2.24 4.54
CA LEU A 789 26.71 -1.87 4.55
C LEU A 789 27.03 -0.97 3.34
N VAL A 790 27.53 0.25 3.58
CA VAL A 790 27.83 1.22 2.53
C VAL A 790 29.32 1.52 2.52
N GLU A 791 30.04 1.05 1.50
CA GLU A 791 31.46 1.33 1.36
C GLU A 791 31.68 2.74 0.80
N ILE A 792 32.30 3.59 1.60
CA ILE A 792 32.54 5.01 1.32
C ILE A 792 33.93 5.15 0.71
N GLY A 793 34.04 4.99 -0.60
CA GLY A 793 35.32 5.13 -1.30
C GLY A 793 35.47 4.18 -2.49
N PRO A 794 36.66 4.17 -3.12
CA PRO A 794 36.86 3.49 -4.37
C PRO A 794 36.85 1.96 -4.23
N GLY A 795 35.98 1.30 -5.00
CA GLY A 795 35.95 -0.15 -5.14
C GLY A 795 34.95 -0.86 -4.23
N ASP A 796 35.25 -2.11 -3.90
CA ASP A 796 34.36 -3.04 -3.20
C ASP A 796 35.14 -3.94 -2.22
N GLY A 797 36.25 -3.41 -1.69
CA GLY A 797 37.21 -4.20 -0.91
C GLY A 797 36.64 -4.60 0.44
N LEU A 798 36.07 -3.65 1.17
CA LEU A 798 35.52 -3.91 2.49
C LEU A 798 34.20 -4.68 2.42
N THR A 799 33.35 -4.37 1.45
CA THR A 799 32.09 -5.10 1.21
C THR A 799 32.33 -6.55 0.81
N LYS A 800 33.38 -6.85 0.02
CA LYS A 800 33.80 -8.24 -0.24
C LYS A 800 34.27 -8.97 1.02
N LEU A 801 35.03 -8.30 1.88
CA LEU A 801 35.48 -8.88 3.16
C LEU A 801 34.29 -9.17 4.08
N ALA A 802 33.32 -8.25 4.16
CA ALA A 802 32.11 -8.46 4.92
C ALA A 802 31.29 -9.63 4.38
N ARG A 803 31.08 -9.72 3.05
CA ARG A 803 30.35 -10.82 2.41
C ARG A 803 31.05 -12.17 2.51
N ALA A 804 32.39 -12.19 2.57
CA ALA A 804 33.13 -13.43 2.81
C ALA A 804 32.80 -14.03 4.19
N ARG A 805 32.43 -13.20 5.17
CA ARG A 805 31.97 -13.63 6.50
C ARG A 805 30.45 -13.81 6.57
N PHE A 806 29.69 -12.93 5.93
CA PHE A 806 28.24 -12.86 5.93
C PHE A 806 27.71 -12.83 4.48
N PRO A 807 27.52 -13.99 3.82
CA PRO A 807 27.18 -14.06 2.40
C PRO A 807 25.92 -13.27 2.00
N GLU A 808 24.94 -13.20 2.90
CA GLU A 808 23.65 -12.54 2.70
C GLU A 808 23.68 -11.02 3.02
N ALA A 809 24.84 -10.47 3.42
CA ALA A 809 24.92 -9.06 3.80
C ALA A 809 24.57 -8.11 2.64
N ARG A 810 23.61 -7.23 2.90
CA ARG A 810 23.23 -6.12 2.02
C ARG A 810 24.38 -5.13 1.99
N ALA A 811 24.90 -4.88 0.79
CA ALA A 811 26.10 -4.06 0.62
C ALA A 811 26.07 -3.24 -0.66
N VAL A 812 26.45 -1.97 -0.53
CA VAL A 812 26.43 -0.95 -1.59
C VAL A 812 27.80 -0.27 -1.67
N THR A 813 28.27 -0.03 -2.89
CA THR A 813 29.51 0.70 -3.17
C THR A 813 29.18 2.05 -3.81
N THR A 814 29.95 3.08 -3.45
CA THR A 814 29.63 4.48 -3.76
C THR A 814 30.59 5.11 -4.78
N MET A 815 31.71 4.46 -5.08
CA MET A 815 32.69 4.92 -6.07
C MET A 815 33.32 3.75 -6.82
N ARG A 816 33.74 3.97 -8.07
CA ARG A 816 34.23 2.89 -8.94
C ARG A 816 35.54 2.29 -8.43
N HIS A 817 35.78 1.04 -8.81
CA HIS A 817 37.10 0.44 -8.70
C HIS A 817 38.07 1.04 -9.74
N ALA A 818 39.36 1.18 -9.42
CA ALA A 818 40.38 1.80 -10.28
C ALA A 818 40.48 1.24 -11.73
N LYS A 819 40.10 -0.03 -11.93
CA LYS A 819 40.09 -0.70 -13.25
C LYS A 819 38.80 -0.52 -14.04
N ALA A 820 37.73 -0.03 -13.40
CA ALA A 820 36.45 0.21 -14.04
C ALA A 820 36.49 1.52 -14.84
N GLN A 821 35.77 1.54 -15.97
CA GLN A 821 35.64 2.69 -16.87
C GLN A 821 34.38 3.53 -16.60
N GLN A 822 33.51 3.06 -15.71
CA GLN A 822 32.28 3.75 -15.32
C GLN A 822 32.59 5.11 -14.66
N PRO A 823 31.85 6.19 -14.95
CA PRO A 823 31.98 7.47 -14.24
C PRO A 823 31.55 7.36 -12.76
N ASP A 824 32.19 8.12 -11.87
CA ASP A 824 31.92 8.06 -10.42
C ASP A 824 30.52 8.58 -10.09
N GLY A 825 30.05 9.61 -10.79
CA GLY A 825 28.68 10.12 -10.62
C GLY A 825 27.61 9.07 -10.92
N ARG A 826 27.88 8.18 -11.88
CA ARG A 826 26.99 7.03 -12.14
C ARG A 826 27.02 6.01 -11.02
N VAL A 827 28.20 5.69 -10.45
CA VAL A 827 28.28 4.73 -9.33
C VAL A 827 27.49 5.25 -8.13
N LEU A 828 27.61 6.54 -7.82
CA LEU A 828 26.90 7.17 -6.72
C LEU A 828 25.38 7.15 -6.95
N ALA A 829 24.90 7.53 -8.14
CA ALA A 829 23.48 7.46 -8.47
C ALA A 829 22.92 6.02 -8.38
N ASP A 830 23.68 5.03 -8.88
CA ASP A 830 23.33 3.61 -8.75
C ASP A 830 23.35 3.15 -7.27
N ALA A 831 24.22 3.73 -6.44
CA ALA A 831 24.29 3.44 -5.02
C ALA A 831 23.04 3.95 -4.29
N LEU A 832 22.61 5.18 -4.55
CA LEU A 832 21.38 5.75 -3.99
C LEU A 832 20.15 4.92 -4.40
N GLY A 833 20.05 4.53 -5.67
CA GLY A 833 19.01 3.63 -6.15
C GLY A 833 19.01 2.27 -5.43
N ARG A 834 20.20 1.68 -5.22
CA ARG A 834 20.32 0.42 -4.47
C ARG A 834 19.96 0.57 -3.00
N LEU A 835 20.29 1.69 -2.36
CA LEU A 835 19.89 1.95 -0.97
C LEU A 835 18.37 2.01 -0.85
N TRP A 836 17.72 2.74 -1.76
CA TRP A 836 16.25 2.80 -1.84
C TRP A 836 15.63 1.41 -2.06
N SER A 837 16.22 0.61 -2.96
CA SER A 837 15.81 -0.78 -3.18
C SER A 837 15.94 -1.70 -1.96
N HIS A 838 16.80 -1.36 -0.99
CA HIS A 838 16.93 -2.09 0.27
C HIS A 838 16.02 -1.58 1.39
N GLY A 839 15.23 -0.52 1.15
CA GLY A 839 14.31 0.06 2.13
C GLY A 839 14.72 1.44 2.66
N VAL A 840 15.88 1.98 2.27
CA VAL A 840 16.34 3.31 2.71
C VAL A 840 15.67 4.39 1.86
N THR A 841 14.47 4.81 2.24
CA THR A 841 13.66 5.77 1.46
C THR A 841 14.33 7.15 1.44
N SER A 842 14.97 7.54 2.55
CA SER A 842 15.81 8.72 2.71
C SER A 842 16.97 8.84 1.70
N ALA A 843 17.37 7.77 1.02
CA ALA A 843 18.44 7.80 0.02
C ALA A 843 18.08 8.54 -1.27
N LEU A 844 16.82 8.89 -1.48
CA LEU A 844 16.35 9.62 -2.64
C LEU A 844 15.81 11.01 -2.24
N PRO A 845 16.70 11.98 -1.92
CA PRO A 845 16.29 13.34 -1.53
C PRO A 845 15.59 14.06 -2.69
N GLU A 846 14.90 15.16 -2.40
CA GLU A 846 14.16 15.94 -3.40
C GLU A 846 14.94 16.18 -4.69
N VAL A 847 14.26 16.03 -5.82
CA VAL A 847 14.85 16.27 -7.14
C VAL A 847 15.13 17.77 -7.27
N ALA A 848 16.40 18.13 -7.44
CA ALA A 848 16.83 19.52 -7.50
C ALA A 848 16.14 20.33 -8.61
N GLY A 849 15.88 21.61 -8.32
CA GLY A 849 15.18 22.53 -9.23
C GLY A 849 13.69 22.63 -8.91
N GLU A 850 12.87 22.86 -9.94
CA GLU A 850 11.42 22.90 -9.86
C GLU A 850 10.84 21.83 -10.80
N PRO A 851 10.99 20.53 -10.45
CA PRO A 851 10.38 19.46 -11.22
C PRO A 851 8.85 19.60 -11.15
N ARG A 852 8.18 19.12 -12.19
CA ARG A 852 6.71 19.14 -12.30
C ARG A 852 6.19 17.71 -12.27
N ARG A 853 5.01 17.54 -11.68
CA ARG A 853 4.28 16.28 -11.81
C ARG A 853 3.94 16.01 -13.28
N VAL A 854 4.26 14.82 -13.75
CA VAL A 854 3.95 14.35 -15.11
C VAL A 854 3.16 13.06 -15.06
N ARG A 855 2.40 12.81 -16.12
CA ARG A 855 1.68 11.54 -16.24
C ARG A 855 2.68 10.39 -16.37
N LEU A 856 2.40 9.32 -15.65
CA LEU A 856 3.15 8.07 -15.67
C LEU A 856 2.19 6.91 -15.95
N PRO A 857 2.67 5.77 -16.47
CA PRO A 857 1.84 4.57 -16.58
C PRO A 857 1.29 4.15 -15.21
N GLY A 858 0.10 3.55 -15.21
CA GLY A 858 -0.49 2.94 -14.04
C GLY A 858 0.18 1.60 -13.68
N TYR A 859 -0.16 1.07 -12.52
CA TYR A 859 0.39 -0.17 -11.97
C TYR A 859 0.20 -1.36 -12.91
N ALA A 860 1.29 -2.08 -13.15
CA ALA A 860 1.34 -3.30 -13.96
C ALA A 860 0.83 -4.51 -13.16
N PHE A 861 -0.49 -4.63 -13.05
CA PHE A 861 -1.19 -5.75 -12.42
C PHE A 861 -0.75 -7.12 -12.98
N GLU A 862 -0.49 -8.08 -12.09
CA GLU A 862 -0.22 -9.49 -12.41
C GLU A 862 -1.52 -10.25 -12.60
N ARG A 863 -2.14 -10.05 -13.77
CA ARG A 863 -3.48 -10.57 -14.00
C ARG A 863 -3.49 -12.06 -14.30
N HIS A 864 -4.30 -12.80 -13.54
CA HIS A 864 -4.58 -14.21 -13.73
C HIS A 864 -6.02 -14.42 -14.18
N ARG A 865 -6.30 -15.59 -14.79
CA ARG A 865 -7.66 -15.92 -15.24
C ARG A 865 -8.55 -16.27 -14.03
N HIS A 866 -9.64 -15.53 -13.87
CA HIS A 866 -10.69 -15.76 -12.90
C HIS A 866 -12.04 -15.80 -13.62
N TRP A 867 -12.54 -17.02 -13.87
CA TRP A 867 -13.74 -17.22 -14.68
C TRP A 867 -14.47 -18.51 -14.32
N ILE A 868 -15.78 -18.47 -14.47
CA ILE A 868 -16.70 -19.60 -14.37
C ILE A 868 -17.24 -19.89 -15.76
N ASP A 869 -16.98 -21.08 -16.28
CA ASP A 869 -17.50 -21.46 -17.60
C ASP A 869 -19.01 -21.74 -17.54
N ALA A 870 -19.74 -21.28 -18.56
CA ALA A 870 -21.17 -21.51 -18.68
C ALA A 870 -21.48 -23.00 -18.97
N PRO A 871 -22.63 -23.54 -18.52
CA PRO A 871 -23.03 -24.91 -18.82
C PRO A 871 -23.14 -25.15 -20.34
N GLY A 872 -22.35 -26.08 -20.88
CA GLY A 872 -22.41 -26.48 -22.31
C GLY A 872 -21.44 -25.77 -23.26
N ALA A 873 -20.53 -24.91 -22.76
CA ALA A 873 -19.45 -24.34 -23.57
C ALA A 873 -18.56 -25.45 -24.18
N ARG A 874 -18.34 -25.42 -25.50
CA ARG A 874 -17.43 -26.35 -26.20
C ARG A 874 -16.03 -25.76 -26.15
N THR A 875 -15.21 -26.18 -25.20
CA THR A 875 -13.79 -25.81 -25.20
C THR A 875 -13.10 -26.44 -26.42
N GLY A 876 -12.68 -25.59 -27.37
CA GLY A 876 -11.90 -25.97 -28.54
C GLY A 876 -10.61 -26.67 -28.13
N GLY A 877 -10.27 -27.74 -28.82
CA GLY A 877 -9.15 -28.61 -28.48
C GLY A 877 -7.79 -27.94 -28.74
N GLU A 878 -7.19 -27.41 -27.70
CA GLU A 878 -5.90 -27.94 -27.27
C GLU A 878 -6.19 -29.00 -26.21
N GLN A 879 -5.39 -30.06 -26.15
CA GLN A 879 -5.38 -30.92 -24.97
C GLN A 879 -4.90 -30.05 -23.80
N VAL A 880 -5.84 -29.34 -23.17
CA VAL A 880 -5.84 -29.18 -21.73
C VAL A 880 -5.81 -30.62 -21.27
N GLU A 881 -4.64 -31.07 -20.80
CA GLU A 881 -4.60 -32.15 -19.82
C GLU A 881 -5.80 -31.92 -18.93
N VAL A 882 -6.63 -32.93 -18.68
CA VAL A 882 -7.54 -32.84 -17.55
C VAL A 882 -6.61 -32.56 -16.38
N VAL A 883 -6.46 -31.27 -16.04
CA VAL A 883 -5.74 -30.83 -14.87
C VAL A 883 -6.65 -31.40 -13.82
N GLU A 884 -6.25 -32.54 -13.23
CA GLU A 884 -6.75 -32.94 -11.92
C GLU A 884 -6.89 -31.64 -11.14
N GLU A 885 -8.07 -31.31 -10.60
CA GLU A 885 -8.31 -30.08 -9.84
C GLU A 885 -7.10 -29.82 -8.92
N THR A 886 -6.12 -29.04 -9.38
CA THR A 886 -4.90 -28.80 -8.64
C THR A 886 -5.25 -27.66 -7.74
N ARG A 887 -5.81 -28.01 -6.59
CA ARG A 887 -6.00 -27.07 -5.49
C ARG A 887 -4.64 -26.50 -5.14
N ALA A 888 -4.64 -25.23 -4.74
CA ALA A 888 -3.39 -24.57 -4.39
C ALA A 888 -2.71 -25.34 -3.25
N PRO A 889 -1.38 -25.52 -3.26
CA PRO A 889 -0.71 -26.13 -2.12
C PRO A 889 -0.93 -25.25 -0.88
N ARG A 890 -1.01 -25.88 0.29
CA ARG A 890 -1.08 -25.18 1.59
C ARG A 890 -0.10 -23.99 1.64
N PRO A 891 -0.57 -22.76 1.90
CA PRO A 891 0.30 -21.59 1.99
C PRO A 891 1.33 -21.70 3.13
N HIS A 892 2.37 -20.87 3.10
CA HIS A 892 3.35 -20.80 4.17
C HIS A 892 2.72 -20.18 5.44
N LEU A 893 2.12 -21.04 6.26
CA LEU A 893 1.58 -20.67 7.57
C LEU A 893 2.63 -20.85 8.67
N ALA A 894 2.62 -19.95 9.66
CA ALA A 894 3.45 -20.06 10.86
C ALA A 894 3.11 -21.33 11.69
N THR A 895 1.88 -21.83 11.56
CA THR A 895 1.43 -23.07 12.19
C THR A 895 2.11 -24.30 11.56
N PRO A 896 2.73 -25.20 12.33
CA PRO A 896 3.29 -26.46 11.81
C PRO A 896 2.19 -27.33 11.18
N HIS A 897 2.45 -27.87 9.98
CA HIS A 897 1.47 -28.72 9.30
C HIS A 897 1.26 -30.04 10.04
N ARG A 898 0.05 -30.27 10.55
CA ARG A 898 -0.39 -31.55 11.14
C ARG A 898 -1.38 -32.27 10.23
N ALA A 899 -0.94 -33.33 9.57
CA ALA A 899 -1.77 -34.07 8.61
C ALA A 899 -3.00 -34.75 9.30
N PRO A 900 -4.16 -34.83 8.62
CA PRO A 900 -5.32 -35.60 9.07
C PRO A 900 -4.99 -37.10 9.24
N GLY A 901 -5.05 -37.60 10.48
CA GLY A 901 -4.62 -38.95 10.86
C GLY A 901 -5.72 -40.02 10.79
N THR A 902 -6.97 -39.65 11.05
CA THR A 902 -8.14 -40.56 11.01
C THR A 902 -8.96 -40.43 9.72
N ASP A 903 -9.79 -41.43 9.40
CA ASP A 903 -10.69 -41.36 8.23
C ASP A 903 -11.71 -40.21 8.35
N ARG A 904 -12.13 -39.91 9.58
CA ARG A 904 -13.03 -38.81 9.89
C ARG A 904 -12.35 -37.46 9.67
N GLU A 905 -11.14 -37.30 10.19
CA GLU A 905 -10.29 -36.13 9.97
C GLU A 905 -10.01 -35.90 8.48
N ARG A 906 -9.66 -36.96 7.73
CA ARG A 906 -9.45 -36.88 6.27
C ARG A 906 -10.71 -36.47 5.51
N ALA A 907 -11.88 -36.95 5.93
CA ALA A 907 -13.14 -36.59 5.30
C ALA A 907 -13.52 -35.13 5.59
N VAL A 908 -13.30 -34.64 6.82
CA VAL A 908 -13.52 -33.24 7.19
C VAL A 908 -12.51 -32.32 6.49
N ALA A 909 -11.23 -32.70 6.48
CA ALA A 909 -10.18 -31.99 5.75
C ALA A 909 -10.52 -31.88 4.27
N ARG A 910 -10.99 -32.96 3.65
CA ARG A 910 -11.43 -32.93 2.25
C ARG A 910 -12.56 -31.91 2.00
N VAL A 911 -13.52 -31.77 2.89
CA VAL A 911 -14.58 -30.74 2.76
C VAL A 911 -14.02 -29.33 2.95
N TRP A 912 -13.04 -29.14 3.84
CA TRP A 912 -12.26 -27.90 3.97
C TRP A 912 -11.52 -27.56 2.68
N GLU A 913 -10.77 -28.52 2.14
CA GLU A 913 -9.97 -28.41 0.92
C GLU A 913 -10.87 -28.10 -0.30
N GLU A 914 -12.03 -28.77 -0.39
CA GLU A 914 -13.04 -28.52 -1.43
C GLU A 914 -13.74 -27.16 -1.29
N THR A 915 -13.82 -26.61 -0.08
CA THR A 915 -14.50 -25.32 0.16
C THR A 915 -13.55 -24.15 -0.05
N LEU A 916 -12.26 -24.34 0.22
CA LEU A 916 -11.22 -23.30 0.13
C LEU A 916 -10.39 -23.38 -1.16
N GLY A 917 -10.41 -24.51 -1.86
CA GLY A 917 -9.59 -24.73 -3.05
C GLY A 917 -8.09 -24.89 -2.75
N ILE A 918 -7.75 -25.39 -1.55
CA ILE A 918 -6.38 -25.58 -1.06
C ILE A 918 -6.18 -27.07 -0.73
N ASP A 919 -5.05 -27.66 -1.11
CA ASP A 919 -4.67 -29.04 -0.80
C ASP A 919 -3.66 -29.12 0.35
N GLY A 920 -3.74 -30.22 1.11
CA GLY A 920 -2.82 -30.48 2.21
C GLY A 920 -3.14 -29.63 3.44
N ILE A 921 -4.43 -29.35 3.68
CA ILE A 921 -4.86 -28.60 4.87
C ILE A 921 -4.61 -29.47 6.11
N GLY A 922 -3.80 -28.93 7.02
CA GLY A 922 -3.52 -29.50 8.32
C GLY A 922 -4.66 -29.30 9.31
N LEU A 923 -4.74 -30.16 10.32
CA LEU A 923 -5.81 -30.15 11.32
C LEU A 923 -5.91 -28.84 12.11
N ASP A 924 -4.78 -28.17 12.28
CA ASP A 924 -4.64 -26.95 13.08
C ASP A 924 -4.55 -25.70 12.19
N ASP A 925 -4.72 -25.84 10.88
CA ASP A 925 -4.71 -24.70 9.97
C ASP A 925 -5.98 -23.87 10.16
N ASN A 926 -5.79 -22.57 10.38
CA ASN A 926 -6.87 -21.63 10.58
C ASN A 926 -7.55 -21.31 9.25
N LEU A 927 -8.89 -21.39 9.23
CA LEU A 927 -9.76 -21.11 8.11
C LEU A 927 -9.46 -19.73 7.52
N PHE A 928 -9.24 -18.70 8.32
CA PHE A 928 -9.00 -17.33 7.85
C PHE A 928 -7.60 -17.15 7.27
N ASP A 929 -6.59 -17.78 7.87
CA ASP A 929 -5.21 -17.77 7.36
C ASP A 929 -5.09 -18.53 6.03
N LEU A 930 -6.02 -19.46 5.78
CA LEU A 930 -6.21 -20.15 4.51
C LEU A 930 -7.06 -19.34 3.51
N GLY A 931 -7.35 -18.06 3.80
CA GLY A 931 -8.17 -17.18 2.95
C GLY A 931 -9.67 -17.46 3.07
N GLY A 932 -10.14 -18.10 4.14
CA GLY A 932 -11.54 -18.21 4.50
C GLY A 932 -12.09 -16.92 5.10
N ASP A 933 -13.40 -16.71 5.02
CA ASP A 933 -14.11 -15.56 5.57
C ASP A 933 -15.35 -16.04 6.36
N SER A 934 -16.10 -15.11 6.96
CA SER A 934 -17.27 -15.48 7.76
C SER A 934 -18.35 -16.19 6.96
N MET A 935 -18.47 -15.89 5.67
CA MET A 935 -19.40 -16.52 4.75
C MET A 935 -18.98 -17.96 4.49
N ARG A 936 -17.71 -18.19 4.14
CA ARG A 936 -17.07 -19.51 3.94
C ARG A 936 -17.16 -20.39 5.18
N ALA A 937 -17.04 -19.82 6.37
CA ALA A 937 -17.29 -20.54 7.62
C ALA A 937 -18.72 -21.07 7.71
N VAL A 938 -19.71 -20.29 7.28
CA VAL A 938 -21.12 -20.74 7.26
C VAL A 938 -21.35 -21.81 6.18
N LEU A 939 -20.75 -21.65 4.99
CA LEU A 939 -20.78 -22.65 3.92
C LEU A 939 -20.25 -24.00 4.41
N LEU A 940 -19.07 -23.93 5.04
CA LEU A 940 -18.35 -25.07 5.55
C LEU A 940 -19.15 -25.81 6.63
N ALA A 941 -19.74 -25.08 7.57
CA ALA A 941 -20.68 -25.66 8.56
C ALA A 941 -21.86 -26.37 7.87
N GLY A 942 -22.44 -25.75 6.84
CA GLY A 942 -23.53 -26.33 6.05
C GLY A 942 -23.12 -27.62 5.32
N ARG A 943 -21.96 -27.62 4.65
CA ARG A 943 -21.45 -28.77 3.88
C ARG A 943 -21.04 -29.93 4.79
N LEU A 944 -20.41 -29.65 5.93
CA LEU A 944 -20.05 -30.68 6.92
C LEU A 944 -21.29 -31.37 7.49
N ARG A 945 -22.36 -30.60 7.73
CA ARG A 945 -23.65 -31.12 8.18
C ARG A 945 -24.35 -31.94 7.10
N GLN A 946 -24.38 -31.44 5.86
CA GLN A 946 -24.98 -32.15 4.73
C GLN A 946 -24.26 -33.45 4.41
N ALA A 947 -22.93 -33.49 4.56
CA ALA A 947 -22.10 -34.68 4.39
C ALA A 947 -22.22 -35.67 5.58
N GLY A 948 -22.92 -35.30 6.66
CA GLY A 948 -23.04 -36.11 7.87
C GLY A 948 -21.71 -36.31 8.60
N LEU A 949 -20.74 -35.41 8.39
CA LEU A 949 -19.40 -35.50 8.96
C LEU A 949 -19.32 -34.84 10.34
N LEU A 950 -19.89 -33.63 10.46
CA LEU A 950 -19.97 -32.85 11.70
C LEU A 950 -21.28 -32.05 11.78
N ASP A 951 -21.88 -31.93 12.97
CA ASP A 951 -23.04 -31.05 13.21
C ASP A 951 -22.63 -29.81 14.02
N VAL A 952 -21.85 -28.94 13.39
CA VAL A 952 -21.30 -27.71 13.98
C VAL A 952 -22.08 -26.47 13.53
N PRO A 953 -22.39 -25.50 14.42
CA PRO A 953 -22.93 -24.20 14.02
C PRO A 953 -21.81 -23.32 13.44
N ALA A 954 -22.14 -22.44 12.50
CA ALA A 954 -21.16 -21.54 11.87
C ALA A 954 -20.39 -20.68 12.89
N ALA A 955 -21.06 -20.23 13.95
CA ALA A 955 -20.43 -19.49 15.05
C ALA A 955 -19.30 -20.28 15.75
N ALA A 956 -19.41 -21.62 15.82
CA ALA A 956 -18.35 -22.46 16.36
C ALA A 956 -17.14 -22.53 15.42
N LEU A 957 -17.37 -22.53 14.10
CA LEU A 957 -16.28 -22.43 13.10
C LEU A 957 -15.65 -21.04 13.05
N LEU A 958 -16.36 -19.98 13.43
CA LEU A 958 -15.77 -18.64 13.57
C LEU A 958 -14.94 -18.53 14.86
N SER A 959 -15.37 -19.21 15.92
CA SER A 959 -14.74 -19.15 17.24
C SER A 959 -13.55 -20.11 17.38
N ALA A 960 -13.57 -21.23 16.66
CA ALA A 960 -12.50 -22.23 16.60
C ALA A 960 -12.27 -22.64 15.12
N PRO A 961 -11.64 -21.77 14.31
CA PRO A 961 -11.58 -21.88 12.85
C PRO A 961 -10.63 -22.95 12.32
N THR A 962 -10.48 -24.10 12.98
CA THR A 962 -9.61 -25.20 12.53
C THR A 962 -10.41 -26.48 12.35
N ILE A 963 -9.89 -27.44 11.58
CA ILE A 963 -10.51 -28.77 11.46
C ILE A 963 -10.56 -29.45 12.83
N ALA A 964 -9.52 -29.31 13.64
CA ALA A 964 -9.48 -29.80 15.02
C ALA A 964 -10.55 -29.13 15.90
N GLY A 965 -10.73 -27.81 15.79
CA GLY A 965 -11.76 -27.06 16.49
C GLY A 965 -13.18 -27.48 16.09
N ALA A 966 -13.41 -27.70 14.81
CA ALA A 966 -14.67 -28.22 14.28
C ALA A 966 -14.98 -29.64 14.75
N LEU A 967 -13.98 -30.52 14.76
CA LEU A 967 -14.10 -31.88 15.28
C LEU A 967 -14.40 -31.90 16.78
N ALA A 968 -13.84 -30.96 17.54
CA ALA A 968 -14.11 -30.80 18.96
C ALA A 968 -15.51 -30.23 19.26
N ALA A 969 -16.04 -29.41 18.34
CA ALA A 969 -17.37 -28.80 18.46
C ALA A 969 -18.53 -29.68 17.95
N ASP A 970 -18.25 -30.91 17.50
CA ASP A 970 -19.22 -31.82 16.92
C ASP A 970 -20.19 -32.42 17.96
N GLY A 971 -21.46 -31.98 17.90
CA GLY A 971 -22.55 -32.47 18.74
C GLY A 971 -23.68 -31.46 18.90
N PRO A 972 -24.87 -31.87 19.40
CA PRO A 972 -25.96 -30.95 19.67
C PRO A 972 -25.56 -29.98 20.79
N SER A 973 -25.42 -28.70 20.45
CA SER A 973 -25.02 -27.65 21.39
C SER A 973 -26.04 -27.49 22.53
N PRO A 974 -25.61 -27.50 23.81
CA PRO A 974 -26.38 -26.95 24.91
C PRO A 974 -26.44 -25.42 24.75
N THR A 975 -27.63 -24.85 24.85
CA THR A 975 -27.95 -23.44 24.62
C THR A 975 -27.45 -22.46 25.70
N GLY A 976 -26.22 -22.59 26.20
CA GLY A 976 -25.69 -21.74 27.28
C GLY A 976 -24.26 -21.25 27.06
N LEU A 977 -24.02 -19.97 27.35
CA LEU A 977 -22.69 -19.32 27.35
C LEU A 977 -21.89 -19.76 28.59
N ALA A 978 -20.98 -20.73 28.45
CA ALA A 978 -20.22 -21.27 29.58
C ALA A 978 -19.42 -20.19 30.34
N PRO A 979 -19.46 -20.15 31.69
CA PRO A 979 -18.81 -19.10 32.49
C PRO A 979 -17.30 -18.95 32.35
N LEU A 980 -16.60 -19.97 31.86
CA LEU A 980 -15.22 -19.85 31.44
C LEU A 980 -15.18 -19.98 29.91
N LEU A 981 -14.89 -18.87 29.24
CA LEU A 981 -14.76 -18.79 27.79
C LEU A 981 -13.28 -18.84 27.43
N THR A 982 -12.82 -19.95 26.87
CA THR A 982 -11.46 -20.02 26.33
C THR A 982 -11.38 -19.23 25.03
N LEU A 983 -10.65 -18.10 25.05
CA LEU A 983 -10.47 -17.22 23.88
C LEU A 983 -9.28 -17.68 23.02
N ARG A 984 -8.21 -18.15 23.69
CA ARG A 984 -7.06 -18.84 23.09
C ARG A 984 -6.53 -19.84 24.10
N ALA A 985 -6.55 -21.12 23.76
CA ALA A 985 -6.06 -22.19 24.63
C ALA A 985 -4.56 -22.45 24.43
N GLU A 986 -4.06 -22.10 23.25
CA GLU A 986 -2.73 -22.37 22.76
C GLU A 986 -1.70 -21.42 23.38
N GLY A 987 -0.53 -21.95 23.70
CA GLY A 987 0.59 -21.19 24.25
C GLY A 987 1.22 -21.86 25.46
N SER A 988 2.50 -21.57 25.69
CA SER A 988 3.29 -22.09 26.81
C SER A 988 3.42 -21.10 27.97
N ARG A 989 3.00 -19.84 27.77
CA ARG A 989 3.05 -18.77 28.77
C ARG A 989 1.95 -18.91 29.81
N THR A 990 2.14 -18.26 30.96
CA THR A 990 1.13 -18.12 32.00
C THR A 990 -0.15 -17.48 31.42
N PRO A 991 -1.34 -18.10 31.56
CA PRO A 991 -2.58 -17.60 30.97
C PRO A 991 -3.00 -16.23 31.51
N LEU A 992 -3.56 -15.39 30.63
CA LEU A 992 -4.20 -14.14 30.99
C LEU A 992 -5.71 -14.36 31.18
N PHE A 993 -6.23 -14.04 32.37
CA PHE A 993 -7.65 -14.14 32.69
C PHE A 993 -8.34 -12.78 32.60
N CYS A 994 -9.30 -12.66 31.69
CA CYS A 994 -10.01 -11.41 31.40
C CYS A 994 -11.42 -11.43 32.01
N VAL A 995 -11.68 -10.58 32.99
CA VAL A 995 -12.94 -10.52 33.74
C VAL A 995 -13.99 -9.71 32.97
N HIS A 996 -15.21 -10.22 32.84
CA HIS A 996 -16.28 -9.54 32.10
C HIS A 996 -16.56 -8.09 32.59
N PRO A 997 -17.00 -7.19 31.69
CA PRO A 997 -17.56 -5.89 32.06
C PRO A 997 -18.99 -6.05 32.62
N GLY A 998 -19.67 -4.94 32.98
CA GLY A 998 -20.98 -4.98 33.67
C GLY A 998 -22.09 -5.75 32.93
N ALA A 999 -21.97 -5.93 31.61
CA ALA A 999 -22.87 -6.71 30.76
C ALA A 999 -22.70 -8.25 30.87
N GLY A 1000 -21.63 -8.72 31.50
CA GLY A 1000 -21.41 -10.14 31.78
C GLY A 1000 -20.65 -10.95 30.71
N VAL A 1001 -20.34 -10.38 29.55
CA VAL A 1001 -19.74 -11.10 28.42
C VAL A 1001 -18.25 -10.76 28.20
N ALA A 1002 -17.39 -11.77 28.20
CA ALA A 1002 -15.93 -11.62 28.06
C ALA A 1002 -15.39 -11.65 26.62
N TRP A 1003 -16.24 -11.82 25.58
CA TRP A 1003 -15.77 -11.82 24.18
C TRP A 1003 -15.21 -10.46 23.74
N ARG A 1004 -15.51 -9.37 24.45
CA ARG A 1004 -14.97 -8.03 24.18
C ARG A 1004 -13.44 -7.95 24.22
N TYR A 1005 -12.78 -8.95 24.82
CA TYR A 1005 -11.32 -9.04 24.86
C TYR A 1005 -10.71 -9.76 23.65
N THR A 1006 -11.50 -10.21 22.66
CA THR A 1006 -10.96 -10.87 21.45
C THR A 1006 -10.04 -9.97 20.64
N GLY A 1007 -10.23 -8.65 20.70
CA GLY A 1007 -9.33 -7.67 20.07
C GLY A 1007 -7.89 -7.71 20.61
N LEU A 1008 -7.66 -8.28 21.81
CA LEU A 1008 -6.30 -8.48 22.35
C LEU A 1008 -5.56 -9.62 21.61
N LEU A 1009 -6.28 -10.61 21.09
CA LEU A 1009 -5.69 -11.86 20.62
C LEU A 1009 -4.67 -11.66 19.48
N PRO A 1010 -4.94 -10.86 18.43
CA PRO A 1010 -3.95 -10.63 17.37
C PRO A 1010 -2.68 -9.95 17.88
N GLN A 1011 -2.77 -9.20 18.99
CA GLN A 1011 -1.74 -8.27 19.45
C GLN A 1011 -0.83 -8.83 20.56
N LEU A 1012 -1.28 -9.87 21.29
CA LEU A 1012 -0.53 -10.49 22.39
C LEU A 1012 0.46 -11.59 21.97
N GLY A 1013 0.52 -11.93 20.67
CA GLY A 1013 1.33 -13.02 20.15
C GLY A 1013 0.72 -14.42 20.35
N ALA A 1014 1.08 -15.36 19.47
CA ALA A 1014 0.43 -16.68 19.40
C ALA A 1014 0.70 -17.61 20.60
N ASP A 1015 1.71 -17.32 21.43
CA ASP A 1015 2.13 -18.16 22.57
C ASP A 1015 1.52 -17.75 23.93
N GLN A 1016 0.61 -16.77 23.94
CA GLN A 1016 -0.05 -16.27 25.14
C GLN A 1016 -1.49 -16.84 25.26
N PRO A 1017 -1.76 -17.79 26.18
CA PRO A 1017 -3.12 -18.27 26.43
C PRO A 1017 -3.98 -17.17 27.06
N VAL A 1018 -5.26 -17.11 26.68
CA VAL A 1018 -6.22 -16.12 27.17
C VAL A 1018 -7.58 -16.76 27.45
N HIS A 1019 -8.09 -16.56 28.67
CA HIS A 1019 -9.42 -17.03 29.09
C HIS A 1019 -10.29 -15.86 29.55
N GLY A 1020 -11.51 -15.77 29.04
CA GLY A 1020 -12.53 -14.84 29.49
C GLY A 1020 -13.40 -15.44 30.60
N ILE A 1021 -13.64 -14.69 31.66
CA ILE A 1021 -14.58 -15.06 32.73
C ILE A 1021 -15.90 -14.36 32.43
N GLN A 1022 -16.94 -15.14 32.09
CA GLN A 1022 -18.29 -14.65 31.89
C GLN A 1022 -19.09 -14.65 33.20
N ALA A 1023 -20.08 -13.78 33.29
CA ALA A 1023 -20.91 -13.69 34.47
C ALA A 1023 -21.78 -14.94 34.66
N PHE A 1024 -21.85 -15.43 35.90
CA PHE A 1024 -22.82 -16.46 36.28
C PHE A 1024 -24.24 -15.91 36.07
N GLY A 1025 -25.12 -16.72 35.49
CA GLY A 1025 -26.45 -16.30 35.03
C GLY A 1025 -26.61 -16.33 33.50
N LEU A 1026 -25.53 -16.14 32.73
CA LEU A 1026 -25.60 -16.15 31.25
C LEU A 1026 -25.67 -17.55 30.64
N ASP A 1027 -25.21 -18.57 31.35
CA ASP A 1027 -25.28 -19.97 30.91
C ASP A 1027 -26.68 -20.58 31.09
N GLY A 1028 -27.58 -19.91 31.81
CA GLY A 1028 -28.91 -20.40 32.18
C GLY A 1028 -28.89 -21.60 33.15
N THR A 1029 -27.71 -22.07 33.57
CA THR A 1029 -27.53 -23.24 34.44
C THR A 1029 -27.16 -22.86 35.87
N ARG A 1030 -26.54 -21.69 36.07
CA ARG A 1030 -26.16 -21.15 37.38
C ARG A 1030 -26.80 -19.79 37.61
N PRO A 1031 -27.35 -19.51 38.81
CA PRO A 1031 -27.84 -18.18 39.13
C PRO A 1031 -26.68 -17.17 39.28
N PRO A 1032 -26.92 -15.86 39.06
CA PRO A 1032 -25.97 -14.82 39.41
C PRO A 1032 -25.58 -14.86 40.90
N ALA A 1033 -24.33 -14.49 41.21
CA ALA A 1033 -23.81 -14.49 42.58
C ALA A 1033 -24.66 -13.60 43.52
N ALA A 1034 -24.90 -14.05 44.76
CA ALA A 1034 -25.76 -13.36 45.71
C ALA A 1034 -25.11 -12.08 46.27
N ASP A 1035 -23.79 -12.08 46.45
CA ASP A 1035 -22.99 -10.96 46.95
C ASP A 1035 -21.58 -10.90 46.30
N ALA A 1036 -20.85 -9.82 46.58
CA ALA A 1036 -19.50 -9.60 46.04
C ALA A 1036 -18.47 -10.67 46.47
N ALA A 1037 -18.61 -11.21 47.68
CA ALA A 1037 -17.69 -12.22 48.21
C ALA A 1037 -17.91 -13.58 47.51
N GLU A 1038 -19.15 -13.94 47.23
CA GLU A 1038 -19.50 -15.10 46.43
C GLU A 1038 -19.04 -14.96 44.98
N MET A 1039 -19.19 -13.78 44.35
CA MET A 1039 -18.68 -13.53 43.00
C MET A 1039 -17.17 -13.70 42.93
N THR A 1040 -16.43 -13.05 43.84
CA THR A 1040 -14.97 -13.14 43.91
C THR A 1040 -14.50 -14.58 44.07
N ARG A 1041 -15.08 -15.32 45.04
CA ARG A 1041 -14.74 -16.73 45.27
C ARG A 1041 -15.04 -17.60 44.06
N SER A 1042 -16.21 -17.42 43.45
CA SER A 1042 -16.62 -18.21 42.29
C SER A 1042 -15.69 -18.00 41.09
N TYR A 1043 -15.20 -16.77 40.87
CA TYR A 1043 -14.28 -16.48 39.77
C TYR A 1043 -12.85 -16.91 40.07
N VAL A 1044 -12.42 -16.84 41.34
CA VAL A 1044 -11.16 -17.46 41.79
C VAL A 1044 -11.21 -18.98 41.57
N ASP A 1045 -12.32 -19.63 41.89
CA ASP A 1045 -12.50 -21.06 41.66
C ASP A 1045 -12.45 -21.40 40.16
N LEU A 1046 -13.04 -20.57 39.28
CA LEU A 1046 -12.95 -20.76 37.82
C LEU A 1046 -11.52 -20.64 37.28
N VAL A 1047 -10.74 -19.64 37.72
CA VAL A 1047 -9.34 -19.53 37.24
C VAL A 1047 -8.50 -20.70 37.75
N ARG A 1048 -8.83 -21.25 38.92
CA ARG A 1048 -8.21 -22.47 39.47
C ARG A 1048 -8.53 -23.75 38.69
N GLU A 1049 -9.62 -23.78 37.91
CA GLU A 1049 -9.89 -24.89 36.98
C GLU A 1049 -8.86 -24.95 35.84
N VAL A 1050 -8.30 -23.81 35.43
CA VAL A 1050 -7.28 -23.70 34.40
C VAL A 1050 -5.87 -23.74 34.99
N GLN A 1051 -5.65 -22.98 36.06
CA GLN A 1051 -4.36 -22.81 36.69
C GLN A 1051 -4.47 -22.97 38.21
N LEU A 1052 -4.03 -24.13 38.70
CA LEU A 1052 -4.22 -24.53 40.09
C LEU A 1052 -3.45 -23.64 41.11
N HIS A 1053 -2.28 -23.14 40.73
CA HIS A 1053 -1.41 -22.28 41.54
C HIS A 1053 -0.81 -21.15 40.69
N GLY A 1054 -0.46 -20.03 41.32
CA GLY A 1054 0.14 -18.87 40.66
C GLY A 1054 1.50 -19.16 39.98
N PRO A 1055 2.01 -18.21 39.18
CA PRO A 1055 1.59 -16.80 39.12
C PRO A 1055 0.31 -16.55 38.31
N TYR A 1056 -0.64 -15.77 38.84
CA TYR A 1056 -1.86 -15.38 38.13
C TYR A 1056 -1.70 -14.04 37.39
N ARG A 1057 -2.35 -13.91 36.23
CA ARG A 1057 -2.41 -12.67 35.44
C ARG A 1057 -3.87 -12.30 35.20
N LEU A 1058 -4.31 -11.15 35.71
CA LEU A 1058 -5.70 -10.70 35.69
C LEU A 1058 -5.86 -9.39 34.94
N LEU A 1059 -6.87 -9.31 34.10
CA LEU A 1059 -7.26 -8.11 33.37
C LEU A 1059 -8.77 -7.87 33.48
N GLY A 1060 -9.19 -6.63 33.65
CA GLY A 1060 -10.62 -6.30 33.64
C GLY A 1060 -10.93 -4.89 33.20
N TRP A 1061 -12.00 -4.73 32.43
CA TRP A 1061 -12.53 -3.46 31.94
C TRP A 1061 -13.77 -3.02 32.69
N SER A 1062 -13.82 -1.74 33.05
CA SER A 1062 -14.95 -1.12 33.75
C SER A 1062 -15.26 -1.91 35.03
N TYR A 1063 -16.48 -2.45 35.16
CA TYR A 1063 -16.88 -3.37 36.23
C TYR A 1063 -15.87 -4.51 36.46
N GLY A 1064 -15.36 -5.10 35.39
CA GLY A 1064 -14.42 -6.22 35.47
C GLY A 1064 -13.08 -5.82 36.12
N GLY A 1065 -12.68 -4.55 36.03
CA GLY A 1065 -11.41 -4.08 36.57
C GLY A 1065 -11.34 -4.14 38.09
N PHE A 1066 -12.39 -3.70 38.79
CA PHE A 1066 -12.43 -3.81 40.25
C PHE A 1066 -12.73 -5.22 40.75
N VAL A 1067 -13.40 -6.06 39.95
CA VAL A 1067 -13.54 -7.49 40.24
C VAL A 1067 -12.19 -8.19 40.10
N ALA A 1068 -11.40 -7.85 39.07
CA ALA A 1068 -10.03 -8.35 38.91
C ALA A 1068 -9.13 -7.96 40.09
N HIS A 1069 -9.25 -6.72 40.60
CA HIS A 1069 -8.56 -6.29 41.83
C HIS A 1069 -8.97 -7.10 43.06
N ALA A 1070 -10.28 -7.32 43.27
CA ALA A 1070 -10.77 -8.13 44.38
C ALA A 1070 -10.31 -9.61 44.28
N MET A 1071 -10.29 -10.17 43.07
CA MET A 1071 -9.74 -11.50 42.81
C MET A 1071 -8.25 -11.55 43.12
N ALA A 1072 -7.47 -10.54 42.70
CA ALA A 1072 -6.04 -10.45 42.99
C ALA A 1072 -5.77 -10.44 44.49
N CYS A 1073 -6.48 -9.60 45.25
CA CYS A 1073 -6.36 -9.55 46.72
C CYS A 1073 -6.74 -10.89 47.38
N ALA A 1074 -7.79 -11.56 46.89
CA ALA A 1074 -8.21 -12.86 47.41
C ALA A 1074 -7.17 -13.95 47.14
N LEU A 1075 -6.57 -13.97 45.95
CA LEU A 1075 -5.48 -14.88 45.60
C LEU A 1075 -4.25 -14.65 46.48
N GLN A 1076 -3.86 -13.39 46.73
CA GLN A 1076 -2.75 -13.06 47.63
C GLN A 1076 -3.03 -13.44 49.09
N ALA A 1077 -4.27 -13.29 49.56
CA ALA A 1077 -4.68 -13.72 50.88
C ALA A 1077 -4.63 -15.25 51.05
N ASP A 1078 -4.86 -16.00 49.96
CA ASP A 1078 -4.68 -17.45 49.89
C ASP A 1078 -3.20 -17.88 49.73
N GLY A 1079 -2.27 -16.93 49.63
CA GLY A 1079 -0.83 -17.16 49.51
C GLY A 1079 -0.34 -17.42 48.08
N GLU A 1080 -1.17 -17.12 47.07
CA GLU A 1080 -0.82 -17.26 45.66
C GLU A 1080 -0.14 -16.00 45.12
N GLU A 1081 0.76 -16.18 44.13
CA GLU A 1081 1.41 -15.09 43.43
C GLU A 1081 0.49 -14.52 42.33
N VAL A 1082 0.41 -13.19 42.22
CA VAL A 1082 -0.27 -12.48 41.13
C VAL A 1082 0.77 -11.60 40.44
N GLU A 1083 1.20 -12.03 39.25
CA GLU A 1083 2.28 -11.40 38.48
C GLU A 1083 1.81 -10.15 37.72
N LEU A 1084 0.54 -10.12 37.31
CA LEU A 1084 -0.03 -8.99 36.58
C LEU A 1084 -1.46 -8.69 37.05
N LEU A 1085 -1.72 -7.43 37.39
CA LEU A 1085 -3.05 -6.86 37.53
C LEU A 1085 -3.19 -5.67 36.57
N ALA A 1086 -4.09 -5.77 35.61
CA ALA A 1086 -4.40 -4.72 34.64
C ALA A 1086 -5.88 -4.29 34.73
N MET A 1087 -6.12 -2.97 34.84
CA MET A 1087 -7.44 -2.39 34.98
C MET A 1087 -7.70 -1.37 33.87
N LEU A 1088 -8.70 -1.63 33.03
CA LEU A 1088 -9.09 -0.76 31.93
C LEU A 1088 -10.22 0.15 32.42
N ASP A 1089 -9.91 1.41 32.63
CA ASP A 1089 -10.80 2.50 33.00
C ASP A 1089 -11.80 2.15 34.12
N ALA A 1090 -11.31 1.43 35.12
CA ALA A 1090 -12.12 0.84 36.19
C ALA A 1090 -12.60 1.91 37.19
N PRO A 1091 -13.92 2.04 37.46
CA PRO A 1091 -14.42 2.96 38.47
C PRO A 1091 -14.16 2.42 39.88
N LEU A 1092 -14.07 3.31 40.88
CA LEU A 1092 -14.08 2.87 42.29
C LEU A 1092 -15.50 2.39 42.67
N PRO A 1093 -15.61 1.29 43.43
CA PRO A 1093 -16.90 0.82 43.93
C PRO A 1093 -17.49 1.72 45.04
N GLU A 1094 -16.64 2.44 45.78
CA GLU A 1094 -17.07 3.44 46.77
C GLU A 1094 -17.63 4.69 46.08
N GLY A 1095 -18.86 5.08 46.42
CA GLY A 1095 -19.52 6.25 45.80
C GLY A 1095 -20.50 5.91 44.68
N LEU A 1096 -20.88 4.63 44.49
CA LEU A 1096 -21.90 4.16 43.55
C LEU A 1096 -23.30 3.98 44.22
N PRO A 1097 -24.11 5.03 44.52
CA PRO A 1097 -25.48 4.84 44.95
C PRO A 1097 -26.36 4.54 43.73
N TYR A 1098 -26.34 3.29 43.27
CA TYR A 1098 -27.28 2.85 42.25
C TYR A 1098 -28.70 2.85 42.82
N THR A 1099 -29.46 3.92 42.57
CA THR A 1099 -30.92 3.90 42.78
C THR A 1099 -31.52 2.84 41.86
N ALA A 1100 -32.61 2.19 42.27
CA ALA A 1100 -33.28 1.20 41.43
C ALA A 1100 -33.62 1.77 40.03
N GLU A 1101 -34.00 3.05 39.98
CA GLU A 1101 -34.27 3.78 38.74
C GLU A 1101 -33.01 4.01 37.88
N GLY A 1102 -31.85 4.28 38.50
CA GLY A 1102 -30.57 4.40 37.80
C GLY A 1102 -30.07 3.08 37.22
N ILE A 1103 -30.26 1.97 37.93
CA ILE A 1103 -29.94 0.62 37.42
C ILE A 1103 -30.77 0.32 36.18
N GLU A 1104 -32.08 0.51 36.24
CA GLU A 1104 -32.95 0.25 35.10
C GLU A 1104 -32.58 1.08 33.87
N ARG A 1105 -32.27 2.37 34.04
CA ARG A 1105 -31.81 3.22 32.93
C ARG A 1105 -30.51 2.73 32.30
N GLN A 1106 -29.52 2.33 33.09
CA GLN A 1106 -28.25 1.81 32.56
C GLN A 1106 -28.43 0.48 31.83
N VAL A 1107 -29.27 -0.41 32.37
CA VAL A 1107 -29.58 -1.70 31.74
C VAL A 1107 -30.35 -1.49 30.44
N ALA A 1108 -31.35 -0.59 30.42
CA ALA A 1108 -32.11 -0.24 29.22
C ALA A 1108 -31.21 0.37 28.14
N GLY A 1109 -30.31 1.29 28.52
CA GLY A 1109 -29.35 1.90 27.60
C GLY A 1109 -28.39 0.90 26.97
N LEU A 1110 -27.88 -0.07 27.74
CA LEU A 1110 -27.06 -1.16 27.19
C LEU A 1110 -27.86 -2.04 26.25
N LEU A 1111 -29.03 -2.52 26.66
CA LEU A 1111 -29.84 -3.42 25.83
C LEU A 1111 -30.29 -2.73 24.54
N GLY A 1112 -30.57 -1.43 24.59
CA GLY A 1112 -30.83 -0.61 23.41
C GLY A 1112 -29.65 -0.66 22.44
N ARG A 1113 -28.43 -0.36 22.91
CA ARG A 1113 -27.22 -0.44 22.08
C ARG A 1113 -26.96 -1.84 21.51
N VAL A 1114 -27.09 -2.88 22.35
CA VAL A 1114 -26.88 -4.28 21.96
C VAL A 1114 -27.91 -4.70 20.91
N ALA A 1115 -29.16 -4.23 21.00
CA ALA A 1115 -30.23 -4.55 20.05
C ALA A 1115 -30.32 -3.60 18.84
N GLY A 1116 -29.44 -2.59 18.72
CA GLY A 1116 -29.53 -1.57 17.66
C GLY A 1116 -30.73 -0.63 17.79
N LEU A 1117 -31.24 -0.43 19.01
CA LEU A 1117 -32.41 0.38 19.33
C LEU A 1117 -31.98 1.64 20.12
N SER A 1118 -32.48 2.82 19.70
CA SER A 1118 -32.30 4.09 20.43
C SER A 1118 -33.59 4.55 21.11
N GLY A 1119 -33.45 5.36 22.16
CA GLY A 1119 -34.53 6.17 22.74
C GLY A 1119 -35.50 5.48 23.72
N ALA A 1120 -35.17 4.30 24.24
CA ALA A 1120 -35.97 3.64 25.28
C ALA A 1120 -35.44 3.99 26.68
N GLU A 1121 -36.34 4.29 27.63
CA GLU A 1121 -35.98 4.69 29.00
C GLU A 1121 -36.08 3.54 30.03
N ASP A 1122 -36.72 2.41 29.67
CA ASP A 1122 -36.90 1.24 30.54
C ASP A 1122 -36.66 -0.09 29.79
N VAL A 1123 -36.19 -1.10 30.53
CA VAL A 1123 -35.81 -2.43 30.00
C VAL A 1123 -37.00 -3.16 29.40
N SER A 1124 -38.20 -3.02 29.98
CA SER A 1124 -39.40 -3.67 29.44
C SER A 1124 -39.71 -3.18 28.02
N GLU A 1125 -39.54 -1.89 27.77
CA GLU A 1125 -39.75 -1.28 26.45
C GLU A 1125 -38.75 -1.83 25.43
N VAL A 1126 -37.48 -1.97 25.81
CA VAL A 1126 -36.45 -2.54 24.94
C VAL A 1126 -36.75 -4.01 24.60
N LEU A 1127 -37.13 -4.82 25.59
CA LEU A 1127 -37.47 -6.24 25.39
C LEU A 1127 -38.70 -6.43 24.51
N ASP A 1128 -39.70 -5.57 24.63
CA ASP A 1128 -40.90 -5.60 23.78
C ASP A 1128 -40.57 -5.17 22.35
N ARG A 1129 -39.69 -4.17 22.16
CA ARG A 1129 -39.18 -3.77 20.83
C ARG A 1129 -38.37 -4.88 20.17
N ILE A 1130 -37.49 -5.57 20.92
CA ILE A 1130 -36.76 -6.76 20.43
C ILE A 1130 -37.74 -7.85 19.95
N SER A 1131 -38.85 -8.02 20.66
CA SER A 1131 -39.87 -9.03 20.33
C SER A 1131 -40.73 -8.65 19.13
N ALA A 1132 -40.81 -7.36 18.81
CA ALA A 1132 -41.55 -6.84 17.66
C ALA A 1132 -40.73 -6.87 16.36
N LEU A 1133 -39.42 -7.10 16.44
CA LEU A 1133 -38.55 -7.23 15.27
C LEU A 1133 -38.79 -8.58 14.55
N PRO A 1134 -38.80 -8.60 13.20
CA PRO A 1134 -38.77 -9.83 12.41
C PRO A 1134 -37.62 -10.77 12.83
N ALA A 1135 -37.86 -12.07 12.77
CA ALA A 1135 -36.86 -13.07 13.15
C ALA A 1135 -35.58 -12.93 12.30
N GLY A 1136 -34.46 -12.64 12.95
CA GLY A 1136 -33.15 -12.43 12.31
C GLY A 1136 -32.71 -10.97 12.17
N GLU A 1137 -33.56 -9.99 12.47
CA GLU A 1137 -33.19 -8.55 12.45
C GLU A 1137 -32.59 -8.05 13.77
N SER A 1138 -32.84 -8.73 14.89
CA SER A 1138 -32.20 -8.43 16.17
C SER A 1138 -30.96 -9.29 16.38
N PRO A 1139 -29.79 -8.72 16.72
CA PRO A 1139 -28.57 -9.45 17.03
C PRO A 1139 -28.67 -10.27 18.33
N VAL A 1140 -29.69 -10.04 19.16
CA VAL A 1140 -29.99 -10.80 20.38
C VAL A 1140 -31.46 -11.21 20.44
N THR A 1141 -31.74 -12.42 20.95
CA THR A 1141 -33.13 -12.85 21.21
C THR A 1141 -33.69 -12.17 22.46
N ARG A 1142 -35.03 -12.13 22.61
CA ARG A 1142 -35.68 -11.65 23.85
C ARG A 1142 -35.15 -12.39 25.08
N GLU A 1143 -34.92 -13.69 24.96
CA GLU A 1143 -34.41 -14.55 26.04
C GLU A 1143 -32.97 -14.16 26.42
N GLN A 1144 -32.08 -14.01 25.44
CA GLN A 1144 -30.70 -13.54 25.67
C GLN A 1144 -30.65 -12.13 26.26
N ALA A 1145 -31.47 -11.22 25.73
CA ALA A 1145 -31.58 -9.86 26.26
C ALA A 1145 -32.11 -9.85 27.70
N THR A 1146 -33.01 -10.78 28.05
CA THR A 1146 -33.50 -10.94 29.43
C THR A 1146 -32.39 -11.43 30.35
N SER A 1147 -31.61 -12.44 29.95
CA SER A 1147 -30.48 -12.94 30.75
C SER A 1147 -29.38 -11.89 30.94
N ILE A 1148 -29.07 -11.11 29.90
CA ILE A 1148 -28.12 -9.98 29.99
C ILE A 1148 -28.66 -8.92 30.97
N ALA A 1149 -29.96 -8.61 30.92
CA ALA A 1149 -30.59 -7.67 31.83
C ALA A 1149 -30.51 -8.14 33.29
N GLU A 1150 -30.82 -9.40 33.56
CA GLU A 1150 -30.77 -9.99 34.90
C GLU A 1150 -29.35 -9.96 35.48
N VAL A 1151 -28.36 -10.33 34.67
CA VAL A 1151 -26.95 -10.31 35.05
C VAL A 1151 -26.46 -8.91 35.34
N MET A 1152 -26.72 -7.94 34.46
CA MET A 1152 -26.28 -6.55 34.66
C MET A 1152 -26.96 -5.90 35.87
N ARG A 1153 -28.26 -6.14 36.09
CA ARG A 1153 -28.96 -5.71 37.31
C ARG A 1153 -28.29 -6.28 38.55
N ASN A 1154 -27.91 -7.56 38.52
CA ASN A 1154 -27.24 -8.19 39.63
C ASN A 1154 -25.86 -7.55 39.88
N SER A 1155 -25.04 -7.41 38.84
CA SER A 1155 -23.72 -6.78 38.91
C SER A 1155 -23.78 -5.36 39.48
N LEU A 1156 -24.67 -4.50 38.98
CA LEU A 1156 -24.81 -3.14 39.49
C LEU A 1156 -25.31 -3.10 40.94
N ARG A 1157 -26.20 -4.03 41.34
CA ARG A 1157 -26.68 -4.16 42.73
C ARG A 1157 -25.56 -4.56 43.70
N ILE A 1158 -24.65 -5.44 43.28
CA ILE A 1158 -23.55 -5.94 44.14
C ILE A 1158 -22.30 -5.05 44.08
N ALA A 1159 -22.14 -4.21 43.05
CA ALA A 1159 -20.97 -3.35 42.87
C ALA A 1159 -20.55 -2.59 44.15
N PRO A 1160 -21.47 -1.96 44.92
CA PRO A 1160 -21.09 -1.21 46.13
C PRO A 1160 -20.59 -2.08 47.29
N GLN A 1161 -20.69 -3.41 47.18
CA GLN A 1161 -20.23 -4.36 48.19
C GLN A 1161 -18.76 -4.78 48.00
N PHE A 1162 -18.16 -4.47 46.85
CA PHE A 1162 -16.72 -4.66 46.61
C PHE A 1162 -15.95 -3.56 47.33
N ALA A 1163 -15.56 -3.80 48.59
CA ALA A 1163 -14.62 -2.90 49.27
C ALA A 1163 -13.19 -3.18 48.76
N PRO A 1164 -12.47 -2.21 48.18
CA PRO A 1164 -11.15 -2.44 47.60
C PRO A 1164 -10.14 -2.79 48.70
N GLY A 1165 -9.50 -3.96 48.59
CA GLY A 1165 -8.41 -4.40 49.47
C GLY A 1165 -7.09 -3.66 49.20
N GLU A 1166 -6.01 -4.08 49.86
CA GLU A 1166 -4.65 -3.67 49.50
C GLU A 1166 -4.04 -4.78 48.62
N PHE A 1167 -3.74 -4.45 47.35
CA PHE A 1167 -3.02 -5.34 46.44
C PHE A 1167 -1.51 -5.13 46.58
N ASP A 1168 -0.76 -6.20 46.86
CA ASP A 1168 0.68 -6.14 47.08
C ASP A 1168 1.48 -6.37 45.77
N GLY A 1169 1.83 -5.31 45.06
CA GLY A 1169 2.54 -5.39 43.76
C GLY A 1169 2.38 -4.14 42.90
N ASP A 1170 2.98 -4.16 41.71
CA ASP A 1170 2.75 -3.14 40.67
C ASP A 1170 1.49 -3.46 39.86
N ALA A 1171 0.77 -2.44 39.40
CA ALA A 1171 -0.45 -2.62 38.61
C ALA A 1171 -0.47 -1.69 37.39
N LEU A 1172 -1.11 -2.13 36.32
CA LEU A 1172 -1.36 -1.31 35.14
C LEU A 1172 -2.79 -0.74 35.18
N PHE A 1173 -2.91 0.54 34.91
CA PHE A 1173 -4.19 1.21 34.75
C PHE A 1173 -4.25 1.89 33.39
N PHE A 1174 -5.36 1.74 32.68
CA PHE A 1174 -5.57 2.38 31.38
C PHE A 1174 -6.71 3.39 31.50
N THR A 1175 -6.43 4.69 31.36
CA THR A 1175 -7.41 5.77 31.55
C THR A 1175 -7.98 6.21 30.20
N ALA A 1176 -9.32 6.20 30.05
CA ALA A 1176 -9.97 6.80 28.89
C ALA A 1176 -9.89 8.33 28.98
N THR A 1177 -9.44 9.01 27.92
CA THR A 1177 -9.20 10.47 27.96
C THR A 1177 -10.31 11.32 27.33
N GLU A 1178 -11.29 10.72 26.67
CA GLU A 1178 -12.38 11.44 26.01
C GLU A 1178 -13.71 11.34 26.75
N ASP A 1179 -14.46 12.45 26.77
CA ASP A 1179 -15.77 12.53 27.40
C ASP A 1179 -16.88 11.96 26.49
N VAL A 1180 -17.93 11.40 27.10
CA VAL A 1180 -19.15 11.00 26.38
C VAL A 1180 -20.14 12.18 26.35
N PRO A 1181 -20.48 12.75 25.18
CA PRO A 1181 -21.40 13.89 25.10
C PRO A 1181 -22.77 13.57 25.70
N GLY A 1182 -23.19 14.35 26.70
CA GLY A 1182 -24.52 14.25 27.32
C GLY A 1182 -24.66 13.26 28.48
N ALA A 1183 -23.57 12.64 28.94
CA ALA A 1183 -23.59 11.65 30.04
C ALA A 1183 -23.12 12.23 31.39
N THR A 1184 -23.78 13.28 31.90
CA THR A 1184 -23.31 14.02 33.09
C THR A 1184 -23.52 13.31 34.44
N ASP A 1185 -24.29 12.22 34.48
CA ASP A 1185 -24.69 11.50 35.71
C ASP A 1185 -24.16 10.05 35.77
N ASP A 1186 -23.25 9.66 34.88
CA ASP A 1186 -22.67 8.30 34.87
C ASP A 1186 -21.36 8.25 35.66
N PHE A 1187 -21.38 7.61 36.83
CA PHE A 1187 -20.21 7.44 37.69
C PHE A 1187 -19.10 6.60 37.02
N ALA A 1188 -19.40 5.82 35.98
CA ALA A 1188 -18.38 5.18 35.15
C ALA A 1188 -17.51 6.21 34.38
N LEU A 1189 -17.89 7.50 34.37
CA LEU A 1189 -17.18 8.60 33.70
C LEU A 1189 -16.53 9.59 34.69
N ALA A 1190 -16.39 9.22 35.97
CA ALA A 1190 -15.73 10.08 36.95
C ALA A 1190 -14.25 10.34 36.59
N PRO A 1191 -13.73 11.57 36.76
CA PRO A 1191 -12.32 11.87 36.49
C PRO A 1191 -11.40 11.24 37.55
N ASP A 1192 -10.09 11.20 37.27
CA ASP A 1192 -9.01 10.82 38.19
C ASP A 1192 -9.08 9.40 38.80
N LYS A 1193 -9.65 8.43 38.06
CA LYS A 1193 -9.80 7.03 38.53
C LYS A 1193 -8.47 6.37 38.88
N ALA A 1194 -7.41 6.58 38.09
CA ALA A 1194 -6.09 6.03 38.36
C ALA A 1194 -5.52 6.51 39.71
N ALA A 1195 -5.64 7.81 40.00
CA ALA A 1195 -5.21 8.40 41.26
C ALA A 1195 -5.97 7.83 42.47
N HIS A 1196 -7.24 7.48 42.27
CA HIS A 1196 -8.06 6.81 43.26
C HIS A 1196 -7.63 5.37 43.53
N TRP A 1197 -7.36 4.58 42.48
CA TRP A 1197 -6.86 3.20 42.60
C TRP A 1197 -5.45 3.11 43.17
N SER A 1198 -4.62 4.13 43.00
CA SER A 1198 -3.25 4.14 43.54
C SER A 1198 -3.17 3.99 45.06
N LYS A 1199 -4.25 4.27 45.79
CA LYS A 1199 -4.34 4.10 47.26
C LYS A 1199 -4.53 2.65 47.68
N HIS A 1200 -4.88 1.77 46.75
CA HIS A 1200 -5.23 0.36 46.97
C HIS A 1200 -4.19 -0.62 46.36
N VAL A 1201 -3.03 -0.07 46.00
CA VAL A 1201 -1.88 -0.78 45.44
C VAL A 1201 -0.65 -0.35 46.26
N THR A 1202 0.10 -1.30 46.83
CA THR A 1202 1.27 -0.99 47.67
C THR A 1202 2.51 -0.64 46.84
N GLY A 1203 2.59 -1.15 45.60
CA GLY A 1203 3.62 -0.83 44.62
C GLY A 1203 3.27 0.39 43.77
N SER A 1204 3.75 0.39 42.52
CA SER A 1204 3.48 1.46 41.55
C SER A 1204 2.24 1.13 40.72
N LEU A 1205 1.31 2.08 40.63
CA LEU A 1205 0.23 2.04 39.63
C LEU A 1205 0.69 2.85 38.42
N HIS A 1206 0.92 2.16 37.30
CA HIS A 1206 1.32 2.78 36.04
C HIS A 1206 0.07 3.14 35.24
N ASP A 1207 -0.19 4.43 35.09
CA ASP A 1207 -1.34 4.95 34.35
C ASP A 1207 -0.98 5.20 32.88
N HIS A 1208 -1.79 4.65 31.97
CA HIS A 1208 -1.64 4.70 30.53
C HIS A 1208 -2.88 5.36 29.91
N PRO A 1209 -2.80 6.64 29.50
CA PRO A 1209 -3.93 7.32 28.88
C PRO A 1209 -4.20 6.77 27.46
N ILE A 1210 -5.47 6.50 27.15
CA ILE A 1210 -5.94 5.99 25.87
C ILE A 1210 -6.91 7.01 25.23
N PRO A 1211 -6.68 7.46 23.98
CA PRO A 1211 -7.50 8.46 23.29
C PRO A 1211 -8.82 7.85 22.80
N CYS A 1212 -9.71 7.58 23.74
CA CYS A 1212 -11.08 7.16 23.50
C CYS A 1212 -11.96 7.46 24.72
N ASN A 1213 -13.27 7.24 24.58
CA ASN A 1213 -14.17 7.28 25.73
C ASN A 1213 -14.28 5.92 26.45
N HIS A 1214 -14.89 5.93 27.64
CA HIS A 1214 -15.05 4.73 28.49
C HIS A 1214 -15.59 3.49 27.76
N TYR A 1215 -16.52 3.70 26.82
CA TYR A 1215 -17.23 2.62 26.11
C TYR A 1215 -16.44 2.08 24.91
N GLU A 1216 -15.41 2.79 24.47
CA GLU A 1216 -14.58 2.47 23.31
C GLU A 1216 -13.26 1.77 23.67
N MET A 1217 -12.95 1.63 24.97
CA MET A 1217 -11.73 0.98 25.47
C MET A 1217 -11.50 -0.44 24.90
N THR A 1218 -12.54 -1.13 24.44
CA THR A 1218 -12.44 -2.46 23.82
C THR A 1218 -12.67 -2.48 22.31
N GLU A 1219 -12.73 -1.33 21.65
CA GLU A 1219 -12.83 -1.21 20.19
C GLU A 1219 -11.45 -1.38 19.53
N PRO A 1220 -11.35 -1.73 18.23
CA PRO A 1220 -10.10 -2.20 17.60
C PRO A 1220 -8.89 -1.28 17.78
N GLY A 1221 -9.06 0.04 17.69
CA GLY A 1221 -7.98 1.02 17.88
C GLY A 1221 -7.48 1.07 19.33
N PRO A 1222 -8.33 1.44 20.30
CA PRO A 1222 -7.95 1.50 21.72
C PRO A 1222 -7.42 0.18 22.28
N ILE A 1223 -8.04 -0.96 21.94
CA ILE A 1223 -7.62 -2.27 22.46
C ILE A 1223 -6.24 -2.68 21.93
N ALA A 1224 -5.84 -2.24 20.73
CA ALA A 1224 -4.50 -2.49 20.19
C ALA A 1224 -3.41 -1.73 20.96
N GLN A 1225 -3.67 -0.46 21.33
CA GLN A 1225 -2.74 0.33 22.15
C GLN A 1225 -2.58 -0.26 23.56
N ILE A 1226 -3.69 -0.72 24.15
CA ILE A 1226 -3.69 -1.43 25.43
C ILE A 1226 -2.86 -2.72 25.32
N ALA A 1227 -3.04 -3.47 24.23
CA ALA A 1227 -2.30 -4.71 24.00
C ALA A 1227 -0.79 -4.52 23.85
N GLU A 1228 -0.32 -3.41 23.28
CA GLU A 1228 1.11 -3.09 23.19
C GLU A 1228 1.76 -3.00 24.57
N THR A 1229 1.11 -2.26 25.47
CA THR A 1229 1.57 -2.10 26.86
C THR A 1229 1.51 -3.44 27.61
N LEU A 1230 0.42 -4.19 27.42
CA LEU A 1230 0.28 -5.52 28.02
C LEU A 1230 1.34 -6.49 27.52
N ARG A 1231 1.69 -6.48 26.23
CA ARG A 1231 2.72 -7.37 25.67
C ARG A 1231 4.06 -7.16 26.38
N THR A 1232 4.43 -5.91 26.61
CA THR A 1232 5.64 -5.55 27.35
C THR A 1232 5.59 -6.07 28.80
N ALA A 1233 4.44 -5.97 29.47
CA ALA A 1233 4.28 -6.45 30.84
C ALA A 1233 4.18 -7.98 30.96
N LEU A 1234 3.77 -8.67 29.90
CA LEU A 1234 3.62 -10.13 29.86
C LEU A 1234 4.94 -10.87 29.54
N GLY A 1235 5.99 -10.14 29.15
CA GLY A 1235 7.35 -10.63 28.87
C GLY A 1235 7.55 -11.01 27.41
#